data_AF-A0A819DN52-F1
#
_entry.id   AF-A0A819DN52-F1
#
_cell.length_a   1.000
_cell.length_b   1.000
_cell.length_c   1.000
_cell.angle_alpha   90.00
_cell.angle_beta   90.00
_cell.angle_gamma   90.00
#
_symmetry.space_group_name_H-M   'P 1'
#
loop_
_entity.id
_entity.type
_entity.pdbx_description
1 polymer ?
#
loop_
_entity_poly.entity_id
_entity_poly.type
_entity_poly.pdbx_seq_one_letter_code
_entity_poly.pdbx_strand_id
1 'polypeptide(L)'
;ENEIAYQDYTYAQDDNADDTFNCGETENQRVAPPPIVEENKQVTNEDEKLGTDEAPLIEYANEPLLPLVDACAPLNDILHDLSYYINMALEETPEEPSDGLTIDESAAIRLYTIEWAAPHRSLYSMLNYTLKNCSREDLRPYFRYIKLFLTALVKLPCCPPLTVWRGVTKNLSADFPPGTRVTWWAFSSTTTELTVLENNMYLGTAGARTLFSVETINGRTIRAHSHFVTEDEILLLPGTHMIVQSQFSPATDLYIIHLKQVIPDETLLELPFEGACLYPKIELPWYRKKRFVIPSALFVIVCIVAIILGAVLGLRAANKEPPYMFTNPYPSGTTSDIGSFPISLVSGYFNDDKYVDLAILNSGDQSIDILLGNANGIYSTPTQTDTDTVNQGHVYAQDENVDYTFDHDETEKQRVAQPPVVEENKQVTNEAEKLGTDEAPIIEYAEEPLLPLVDACAPLVDILHDLWTYVNMALEETPEEPPDGLTVDESAAIRLYTIEWAAPHRSLYSMLNYTLKNFSREELRPYFRYMKLFLTALVKLPCSPPLTVWRGVTKDLSAEFPPGTPVTWWSFSSTTTELTVLENNMYLGTTGARTLFSVEAINGRTIRAHSHFVTEDEILLLPGTHMIVQSQFSPATDLYIIHLKQVIPNETLLQPPFEGACLYPKIKRPWYRKKRIVIPLAFLVIMCIVATIIGAILGSRAANKEPRMYAFFDVL
;
A
#
# COMPACT_ATOMS: atom_id res chain seq x y z
N GLU A 1 24.10 20.05 -47.14
CA GLU A 1 24.18 21.51 -47.33
C GLU A 1 22.83 22.08 -46.87
N ASN A 2 22.61 22.59 -45.66
CA ASN A 2 23.52 23.23 -44.71
C ASN A 2 23.24 22.75 -43.27
N GLU A 3 24.34 22.50 -42.55
CA GLU A 3 24.43 22.36 -41.11
C GLU A 3 24.02 23.67 -40.41
N ILE A 4 23.28 23.56 -39.30
CA ILE A 4 23.22 24.62 -38.29
C ILE A 4 24.02 24.10 -37.10
N ALA A 5 25.20 24.71 -36.92
CA ALA A 5 26.14 24.40 -35.86
C ALA A 5 25.59 24.84 -34.50
N TYR A 6 25.64 23.94 -33.52
CA TYR A 6 25.57 24.27 -32.11
C TYR A 6 26.84 25.06 -31.74
N GLN A 7 26.69 26.29 -31.24
CA GLN A 7 27.79 27.01 -30.61
C GLN A 7 27.86 26.63 -29.13
N ASP A 8 28.92 25.92 -28.77
CA ASP A 8 29.40 25.78 -27.40
C ASP A 8 29.73 27.15 -26.82
N TYR A 9 29.00 27.57 -25.78
CA TYR A 9 29.46 28.64 -24.88
C TYR A 9 30.07 28.01 -23.64
N THR A 10 31.39 27.91 -23.63
CA THR A 10 32.20 27.65 -22.45
C THR A 10 32.16 28.86 -21.52
N TYR A 11 31.58 28.71 -20.34
CA TYR A 11 31.79 29.66 -19.24
C TYR A 11 33.23 29.49 -18.73
N ALA A 12 34.10 30.42 -19.10
CA ALA A 12 35.41 30.56 -18.47
C ALA A 12 35.22 31.09 -17.03
N GLN A 13 35.78 30.37 -16.06
CA GLN A 13 36.04 30.91 -14.73
C GLN A 13 37.03 32.08 -14.86
N ASP A 14 36.60 33.28 -14.46
CA ASP A 14 37.51 34.41 -14.27
C ASP A 14 37.63 34.66 -12.77
N ASP A 15 38.59 33.96 -12.16
CA ASP A 15 39.15 34.29 -10.85
C ASP A 15 40.03 35.53 -11.05
N ASN A 16 39.51 36.73 -10.77
CA ASN A 16 40.20 37.93 -10.26
C ASN A 16 39.39 39.19 -10.60
N ALA A 17 38.68 39.77 -9.63
CA ALA A 17 38.24 41.15 -9.72
C ALA A 17 38.64 41.89 -8.44
N ASP A 18 39.77 42.58 -8.57
CA ASP A 18 40.30 43.57 -7.65
C ASP A 18 39.46 44.85 -7.69
N ASP A 19 39.52 45.58 -6.59
CA ASP A 19 38.69 46.73 -6.23
C ASP A 19 38.84 47.96 -7.15
N THR A 20 37.77 48.79 -7.11
CA THR A 20 37.66 50.22 -7.52
C THR A 20 37.55 50.58 -9.01
N PHE A 21 36.40 51.15 -9.40
CA PHE A 21 36.31 52.52 -9.92
C PHE A 21 34.87 53.07 -9.87
N ASN A 22 34.77 54.31 -9.38
CA ASN A 22 33.56 55.05 -9.02
C ASN A 22 33.20 56.06 -10.14
N CYS A 23 31.90 56.24 -10.44
CA CYS A 23 31.18 57.53 -10.55
C CYS A 23 29.91 57.46 -11.43
N GLY A 24 28.79 57.92 -10.89
CA GLY A 24 27.66 58.43 -11.67
C GLY A 24 26.27 58.13 -11.10
N GLU A 25 25.85 58.90 -10.10
CA GLU A 25 24.55 58.85 -9.43
C GLU A 25 23.33 58.86 -10.38
N THR A 26 22.38 57.97 -10.13
CA THR A 26 20.96 58.34 -9.93
C THR A 26 20.32 57.24 -9.09
N GLU A 27 19.97 57.59 -7.84
CA GLU A 27 19.25 56.75 -6.89
C GLU A 27 17.88 56.36 -7.47
N ASN A 28 17.71 55.08 -7.79
CA ASN A 28 16.44 54.37 -7.67
C ASN A 28 16.77 53.05 -7.00
N GLN A 29 16.06 52.74 -5.91
CA GLN A 29 16.23 51.55 -5.08
C GLN A 29 16.17 50.28 -5.94
N ARG A 30 17.33 49.82 -6.41
CA ARG A 30 17.49 48.48 -6.97
C ARG A 30 17.62 47.54 -5.78
N VAL A 31 16.63 46.67 -5.61
CA VAL A 31 16.79 45.45 -4.81
C VAL A 31 18.03 44.74 -5.34
N ALA A 32 19.06 44.59 -4.51
CA ALA A 32 20.26 43.87 -4.88
C ALA A 32 19.85 42.47 -5.36
N PRO A 33 20.44 41.93 -6.45
CA PRO A 33 20.22 40.53 -6.79
C PRO A 33 20.50 39.67 -5.55
N PRO A 34 19.64 38.72 -5.18
CA PRO A 34 19.94 37.84 -4.07
C PRO A 34 21.27 37.13 -4.37
N PRO A 35 22.13 36.93 -3.36
CA PRO A 35 23.32 36.12 -3.53
C PRO A 35 22.92 34.75 -4.08
N ILE A 36 23.75 34.16 -4.96
CA ILE A 36 23.57 32.78 -5.44
C ILE A 36 23.97 31.82 -4.31
N VAL A 37 23.17 31.79 -3.25
CA VAL A 37 23.24 30.87 -2.11
C VAL A 37 21.79 30.75 -1.63
N GLU A 38 21.16 29.58 -1.62
CA GLU A 38 21.01 28.71 -0.44
C GLU A 38 19.90 27.69 -0.79
N GLU A 39 20.06 26.40 -0.47
CA GLU A 39 18.91 25.47 -0.41
C GLU A 39 19.02 24.50 0.77
N ASN A 40 17.86 24.37 1.45
CA ASN A 40 17.42 23.48 2.53
C ASN A 40 17.75 23.90 3.97
N LYS A 41 16.80 24.61 4.59
CA LYS A 41 16.53 24.50 6.03
C LYS A 41 15.17 23.83 6.23
N GLN A 42 15.04 23.19 7.40
CA GLN A 42 13.81 22.78 8.10
C GLN A 42 13.50 21.27 8.04
N VAL A 43 14.33 20.53 8.78
CA VAL A 43 13.97 19.28 9.46
C VAL A 43 13.23 19.65 10.74
N THR A 44 12.00 19.18 10.92
CA THR A 44 11.30 19.34 12.20
C THR A 44 11.35 18.04 12.99
N ASN A 45 11.81 18.14 14.25
CA ASN A 45 11.62 17.09 15.25
C ASN A 45 10.20 17.20 15.82
N GLU A 46 9.58 16.07 16.17
CA GLU A 46 8.13 15.93 16.43
C GLU A 46 7.53 16.74 17.61
N ASP A 47 8.27 17.66 18.25
CA ASP A 47 7.82 18.42 19.43
C ASP A 47 7.96 19.96 19.37
N GLU A 48 8.37 20.54 18.23
CA GLU A 48 8.45 22.01 18.10
C GLU A 48 7.19 22.63 17.49
N LYS A 49 6.62 23.62 18.20
CA LYS A 49 5.51 24.43 17.70
C LYS A 49 5.91 25.16 16.42
N LEU A 50 5.04 25.04 15.42
CA LEU A 50 5.10 25.67 14.10
C LEU A 50 5.71 27.08 14.17
N GLY A 51 6.92 27.24 13.64
CA GLY A 51 7.61 28.53 13.58
C GLY A 51 6.92 29.49 12.61
N THR A 52 7.21 30.79 12.68
CA THR A 52 6.61 31.81 11.80
C THR A 52 6.90 31.60 10.31
N ASP A 53 7.92 30.79 9.97
CA ASP A 53 8.32 30.43 8.60
C ASP A 53 7.58 29.19 8.05
N GLU A 54 6.78 28.52 8.89
CA GLU A 54 6.04 27.29 8.57
C GLU A 54 4.54 27.56 8.41
N ALA A 55 4.14 28.83 8.35
CA ALA A 55 2.75 29.21 8.18
C ALA A 55 2.16 28.60 6.88
N PRO A 56 0.96 28.01 6.93
CA PRO A 56 0.25 27.55 5.74
C PRO A 56 0.10 28.61 4.64
N LEU A 57 0.20 28.20 3.38
CA LEU A 57 -0.06 29.03 2.21
C LEU A 57 -1.58 29.07 1.94
N ILE A 58 -2.29 29.94 2.67
CA ILE A 58 -3.77 30.02 2.63
C ILE A 58 -4.25 31.32 1.98
N GLU A 59 -3.60 32.45 2.25
CA GLU A 59 -4.09 33.79 1.88
C GLU A 59 -4.31 33.96 0.37
N TYR A 60 -3.46 33.36 -0.46
CA TYR A 60 -3.57 33.43 -1.91
C TYR A 60 -4.94 32.96 -2.45
N ALA A 61 -5.60 32.04 -1.74
CA ALA A 61 -6.88 31.50 -2.17
C ALA A 61 -8.00 32.55 -2.15
N ASN A 62 -7.83 33.64 -1.40
CA ASN A 62 -8.77 34.77 -1.36
C ASN A 62 -8.61 35.75 -2.53
N GLU A 63 -7.52 35.67 -3.29
CA GLU A 63 -7.35 36.48 -4.49
C GLU A 63 -8.38 36.10 -5.57
N PRO A 64 -8.86 37.07 -6.37
CA PRO A 64 -9.69 36.77 -7.53
C PRO A 64 -8.89 35.96 -8.57
N LEU A 65 -9.57 35.09 -9.29
CA LEU A 65 -9.00 34.45 -10.47
C LEU A 65 -8.96 35.49 -11.60
N LEU A 66 -7.76 35.81 -12.10
CA LEU A 66 -7.50 36.87 -13.07
C LEU A 66 -6.81 36.30 -14.32
N PRO A 67 -6.92 36.96 -15.48
CA PRO A 67 -6.09 36.69 -16.65
C PRO A 67 -4.59 36.80 -16.32
N LEU A 68 -3.72 36.14 -17.10
CA LEU A 68 -2.30 36.02 -16.82
C LEU A 68 -1.61 37.39 -16.67
N VAL A 69 -1.92 38.33 -17.57
CA VAL A 69 -1.36 39.68 -17.56
C VAL A 69 -1.67 40.40 -16.25
N ASP A 70 -2.93 40.34 -15.81
CA ASP A 70 -3.39 41.01 -14.58
C ASP A 70 -2.88 40.29 -13.32
N ALA A 71 -2.78 38.96 -13.38
CA ALA A 71 -2.25 38.14 -12.29
C ALA A 71 -0.75 38.41 -12.05
N CYS A 72 0.01 38.68 -13.12
CA CYS A 72 1.43 39.00 -13.07
C CYS A 72 1.73 40.49 -12.85
N ALA A 73 0.75 41.39 -12.95
CA ALA A 73 0.96 42.83 -12.84
C ALA A 73 1.76 43.28 -11.59
N PRO A 74 1.57 42.70 -10.38
CA PRO A 74 2.36 43.05 -9.19
C PRO A 74 3.83 42.60 -9.25
N LEU A 75 4.20 41.75 -10.21
CA LEU A 75 5.53 41.16 -10.32
C LEU A 75 6.47 41.93 -11.28
N ASN A 76 5.98 42.95 -11.97
CA ASN A 76 6.76 43.71 -12.96
C ASN A 76 8.02 44.38 -12.38
N ASP A 77 7.98 44.79 -11.11
CA ASP A 77 9.12 45.42 -10.43
C ASP A 77 10.08 44.38 -9.81
N ILE A 78 9.68 43.10 -9.80
CA ILE A 78 10.42 42.00 -9.17
C ILE A 78 11.13 41.15 -10.22
N LEU A 79 10.47 40.89 -11.35
CA LEU A 79 10.93 39.98 -12.40
C LEU A 79 11.44 40.74 -13.63
N HIS A 80 12.55 40.26 -14.19
CA HIS A 80 13.21 40.90 -15.33
C HIS A 80 12.50 40.56 -16.65
N ASP A 81 12.20 41.56 -17.49
CA ASP A 81 11.53 41.38 -18.80
C ASP A 81 10.21 40.59 -18.76
N LEU A 82 9.49 40.65 -17.63
CA LEU A 82 8.28 39.85 -17.39
C LEU A 82 7.23 39.98 -18.52
N SER A 83 7.00 41.19 -19.04
CA SER A 83 6.01 41.40 -20.12
C SER A 83 6.36 40.65 -21.41
N TYR A 84 7.65 40.52 -21.74
CA TYR A 84 8.10 39.75 -22.90
C TYR A 84 7.76 38.27 -22.72
N TYR A 85 8.09 37.71 -21.56
CA TYR A 85 7.84 36.30 -21.26
C TYR A 85 6.35 35.96 -21.11
N ILE A 86 5.52 36.89 -20.60
CA ILE A 86 4.06 36.72 -20.60
C ILE A 86 3.52 36.60 -22.02
N ASN A 87 3.93 37.50 -22.92
CA ASN A 87 3.49 37.46 -24.31
C ASN A 87 3.92 36.15 -24.99
N MET A 88 5.16 35.74 -24.79
CA MET A 88 5.67 34.47 -25.32
C MET A 88 4.88 33.27 -24.78
N ALA A 89 4.58 33.24 -23.48
CA ALA A 89 3.78 32.17 -22.88
C ALA A 89 2.36 32.10 -23.45
N LEU A 90 1.72 33.24 -23.74
CA LEU A 90 0.40 33.32 -24.34
C LEU A 90 0.43 32.92 -25.83
N GLU A 91 1.39 33.42 -26.60
CA GLU A 91 1.54 33.12 -28.03
C GLU A 91 1.85 31.65 -28.30
N GLU A 92 2.65 31.02 -27.44
CA GLU A 92 2.98 29.59 -27.54
C GLU A 92 1.89 28.66 -26.98
N THR A 93 0.89 29.21 -26.28
CA THR A 93 -0.22 28.41 -25.76
C THR A 93 -1.24 28.16 -26.86
N PRO A 94 -1.68 26.89 -27.09
CA PRO A 94 -2.72 26.59 -28.07
C PRO A 94 -4.01 27.36 -27.81
N GLU A 95 -4.75 27.70 -28.88
CA GLU A 95 -6.07 28.37 -28.76
C GLU A 95 -7.08 27.55 -27.93
N GLU A 96 -6.98 26.22 -28.00
CA GLU A 96 -7.76 25.27 -27.20
C GLU A 96 -6.81 24.36 -26.39
N PRO A 97 -6.37 24.79 -25.19
CA PRO A 97 -5.54 23.95 -24.33
C PRO A 97 -6.24 22.65 -23.93
N SER A 98 -5.47 21.58 -23.72
CA SER A 98 -5.98 20.32 -23.21
C SER A 98 -6.43 20.41 -21.75
N ASP A 99 -6.94 19.29 -21.21
CA ASP A 99 -7.22 19.11 -19.77
C ASP A 99 -8.26 20.07 -19.17
N GLY A 100 -9.01 20.77 -20.03
CA GLY A 100 -10.04 21.73 -19.62
C GLY A 100 -9.47 23.02 -19.02
N LEU A 101 -8.21 23.34 -19.33
CA LEU A 101 -7.59 24.60 -18.93
C LEU A 101 -8.00 25.75 -19.87
N THR A 102 -8.10 26.95 -19.32
CA THR A 102 -8.15 28.17 -20.13
C THR A 102 -6.78 28.49 -20.73
N ILE A 103 -6.73 29.40 -21.71
CA ILE A 103 -5.47 29.91 -22.27
C ILE A 103 -4.60 30.49 -21.16
N ASP A 104 -5.15 31.36 -20.30
CA ASP A 104 -4.40 31.96 -19.18
C ASP A 104 -3.89 30.93 -18.17
N GLU A 105 -4.66 29.89 -17.86
CA GLU A 105 -4.27 28.81 -16.95
C GLU A 105 -3.11 27.98 -17.53
N SER A 106 -3.21 27.59 -18.80
CA SER A 106 -2.13 26.88 -19.51
C SER A 106 -0.88 27.76 -19.67
N ALA A 107 -1.07 29.03 -20.05
CA ALA A 107 0.02 29.98 -20.22
C ALA A 107 0.72 30.31 -18.88
N ALA A 108 0.00 30.25 -17.75
CA ALA A 108 0.62 30.39 -16.43
C ALA A 108 1.61 29.25 -16.15
N ILE A 109 1.28 28.01 -16.53
CA ILE A 109 2.19 26.85 -16.43
C ILE A 109 3.37 27.01 -17.38
N ARG A 110 3.12 27.46 -18.62
CA ARG A 110 4.18 27.73 -19.59
C ARG A 110 5.15 28.81 -19.10
N LEU A 111 4.65 29.92 -18.56
CA LEU A 111 5.47 31.00 -18.01
C LEU A 111 6.39 30.53 -16.89
N TYR A 112 5.94 29.58 -16.07
CA TYR A 112 6.73 28.98 -15.00
C TYR A 112 7.88 28.11 -15.52
N THR A 113 7.72 27.49 -16.69
CA THR A 113 8.65 26.49 -17.26
C THR A 113 9.55 27.04 -18.37
N ILE A 114 9.22 28.20 -18.92
CA ILE A 114 10.05 28.89 -19.92
C ILE A 114 11.47 29.13 -19.39
N GLU A 115 12.46 29.00 -20.28
CA GLU A 115 13.83 29.40 -20.01
C GLU A 115 14.01 30.92 -20.17
N TRP A 116 14.48 31.59 -19.12
CA TRP A 116 14.70 33.04 -19.12
C TRP A 116 16.18 33.34 -19.35
N ALA A 117 16.49 34.40 -20.10
CA ALA A 117 17.86 34.84 -20.38
C ALA A 117 18.63 35.21 -19.09
N ALA A 118 17.92 35.70 -18.08
CA ALA A 118 18.43 35.92 -16.73
C ALA A 118 17.79 34.90 -15.76
N PRO A 119 18.28 33.65 -15.69
CA PRO A 119 17.59 32.55 -15.01
C PRO A 119 17.43 32.79 -13.50
N HIS A 120 18.35 33.51 -12.86
CA HIS A 120 18.31 33.88 -11.44
C HIS A 120 17.23 34.94 -11.11
N ARG A 121 16.65 35.60 -12.11
CA ARG A 121 15.53 36.56 -11.98
C ARG A 121 14.26 36.09 -12.69
N SER A 122 14.21 34.80 -13.04
CA SER A 122 13.02 34.19 -13.63
C SER A 122 11.88 34.06 -12.62
N LEU A 123 10.66 33.90 -13.13
CA LEU A 123 9.50 33.59 -12.29
C LEU A 123 9.73 32.33 -11.46
N TYR A 124 10.23 31.25 -12.09
CA TYR A 124 10.59 30.00 -11.41
C TYR A 124 11.54 30.24 -10.23
N SER A 125 12.68 30.90 -10.48
CA SER A 125 13.73 31.05 -9.47
C SER A 125 13.27 31.95 -8.32
N MET A 126 12.67 33.09 -8.64
CA MET A 126 12.26 34.07 -7.63
C MET A 126 11.07 33.59 -6.80
N LEU A 127 10.06 32.96 -7.42
CA LEU A 127 8.92 32.41 -6.70
C LEU A 127 9.36 31.29 -5.76
N ASN A 128 10.18 30.34 -6.24
CA ASN A 128 10.64 29.24 -5.40
C ASN A 128 11.61 29.70 -4.31
N TYR A 129 12.46 30.69 -4.56
CA TYR A 129 13.28 31.31 -3.52
C TYR A 129 12.40 31.92 -2.42
N THR A 130 11.37 32.68 -2.81
CA THR A 130 10.47 33.35 -1.85
C THR A 130 9.64 32.33 -1.06
N LEU A 131 9.18 31.24 -1.70
CA LEU A 131 8.46 30.15 -1.02
C LEU A 131 9.32 29.44 0.04
N LYS A 132 10.63 29.31 -0.21
CA LYS A 132 11.58 28.58 0.64
C LYS A 132 12.12 29.44 1.78
N ASN A 133 12.54 30.66 1.48
CA ASN A 133 13.48 31.41 2.32
C ASN A 133 12.89 32.70 2.89
N CYS A 134 11.68 33.09 2.47
CA CYS A 134 11.07 34.35 2.88
C CYS A 134 9.78 34.12 3.68
N SER A 135 9.33 35.19 4.33
CA SER A 135 8.08 35.16 5.09
C SER A 135 6.89 35.04 4.14
N ARG A 136 5.72 34.64 4.67
CA ARG A 136 4.48 34.64 3.88
C ARG A 136 4.05 36.04 3.43
N GLU A 137 4.49 37.10 4.11
CA GLU A 137 4.21 38.48 3.70
C GLU A 137 4.94 38.84 2.39
N ASP A 138 6.17 38.33 2.20
CA ASP A 138 6.97 38.54 0.99
C ASP A 138 6.35 37.85 -0.25
N LEU A 139 5.48 36.85 -0.04
CA LEU A 139 4.74 36.19 -1.13
C LEU A 139 3.52 36.97 -1.62
N ARG A 140 3.09 38.04 -0.93
CA ARG A 140 1.89 38.79 -1.32
C ARG A 140 1.86 39.26 -2.78
N PRO A 141 2.96 39.78 -3.36
CA PRO A 141 2.99 40.13 -4.79
C PRO A 141 2.70 38.94 -5.71
N TYR A 142 3.04 37.72 -5.28
CA TYR A 142 2.85 36.49 -6.06
C TYR A 142 1.46 35.88 -5.92
N PHE A 143 0.64 36.27 -4.93
CA PHE A 143 -0.61 35.58 -4.62
C PHE A 143 -1.58 35.50 -5.80
N ARG A 144 -1.68 36.55 -6.63
CA ARG A 144 -2.53 36.54 -7.83
C ARG A 144 -2.04 35.54 -8.89
N TYR A 145 -0.74 35.49 -9.10
CA TYR A 145 -0.13 34.50 -9.98
C TYR A 145 -0.27 33.08 -9.41
N ILE A 146 0.03 32.88 -8.12
CA ILE A 146 -0.13 31.58 -7.43
C ILE A 146 -1.59 31.10 -7.50
N LYS A 147 -2.57 32.01 -7.36
CA LYS A 147 -4.00 31.71 -7.52
C LYS A 147 -4.30 31.14 -8.90
N LEU A 148 -3.85 31.80 -9.96
CA LEU A 148 -4.04 31.35 -11.35
C LEU A 148 -3.31 30.02 -11.59
N PHE A 149 -2.04 29.94 -11.19
CA PHE A 149 -1.19 28.79 -11.41
C PHE A 149 -1.68 27.53 -10.67
N LEU A 150 -2.05 27.64 -9.40
CA LEU A 150 -2.63 26.51 -8.65
C LEU A 150 -4.03 26.15 -9.12
N THR A 151 -4.82 27.11 -9.62
CA THR A 151 -6.10 26.79 -10.28
C THR A 151 -5.86 25.88 -11.49
N ALA A 152 -4.87 26.20 -12.31
CA ALA A 152 -4.46 25.38 -13.45
C ALA A 152 -3.99 23.98 -13.01
N LEU A 153 -3.02 23.91 -12.09
CA LEU A 153 -2.44 22.64 -11.63
C LEU A 153 -3.45 21.72 -10.95
N VAL A 154 -4.41 22.26 -10.19
CA VAL A 154 -5.41 21.44 -9.48
C VAL A 154 -6.51 20.93 -10.40
N LYS A 155 -6.73 21.57 -11.56
CA LYS A 155 -7.59 21.02 -12.64
C LYS A 155 -6.94 19.83 -13.34
N LEU A 156 -5.61 19.78 -13.42
CA LEU A 156 -4.90 18.64 -13.95
C LEU A 156 -5.11 17.40 -13.06
N PRO A 157 -5.25 16.20 -13.66
CA PRO A 157 -5.38 14.97 -12.89
C PRO A 157 -4.12 14.70 -12.06
N CYS A 158 -4.30 14.16 -10.85
CA CYS A 158 -3.17 13.61 -10.10
C CYS A 158 -2.57 12.44 -10.89
N CYS A 159 -1.24 12.40 -10.99
CA CYS A 159 -0.54 11.20 -11.41
C CYS A 159 -0.91 10.03 -10.47
N PRO A 160 -0.99 8.78 -10.97
CA PRO A 160 -1.05 7.62 -10.08
C PRO A 160 0.20 7.61 -9.18
N PRO A 161 0.16 6.95 -8.00
CA PRO A 161 1.35 6.80 -7.18
C PRO A 161 2.50 6.21 -7.99
N LEU A 162 3.65 6.90 -7.98
CA LEU A 162 4.85 6.55 -8.76
C LEU A 162 6.08 7.22 -8.15
N THR A 163 7.26 6.81 -8.61
CA THR A 163 8.54 7.36 -8.16
C THR A 163 9.10 8.37 -9.15
N VAL A 164 9.33 9.59 -8.68
CA VAL A 164 9.93 10.69 -9.46
C VAL A 164 11.30 11.05 -8.94
N TRP A 165 12.12 11.63 -9.81
CA TRP A 165 13.51 11.94 -9.54
C TRP A 165 13.78 13.44 -9.63
N ARG A 166 14.71 13.91 -8.78
CA ARG A 166 15.23 15.27 -8.85
C ARG A 166 16.72 15.30 -8.50
N GLY A 167 17.51 15.92 -9.36
CA GLY A 167 18.92 16.17 -9.12
C GLY A 167 19.19 17.55 -8.53
N VAL A 168 20.21 17.64 -7.69
CA VAL A 168 20.77 18.90 -7.18
C VAL A 168 22.30 18.82 -7.17
N THR A 169 22.98 19.86 -7.64
CA THR A 169 24.46 19.96 -7.72
C THR A 169 25.15 20.33 -6.40
N LYS A 170 24.58 19.90 -5.27
CA LYS A 170 25.14 20.08 -3.91
C LYS A 170 24.89 18.85 -3.05
N ASN A 171 25.70 18.65 -2.01
CA ASN A 171 25.41 17.67 -0.95
C ASN A 171 24.39 18.25 0.03
N LEU A 172 23.23 17.61 0.16
CA LEU A 172 22.15 17.98 1.06
C LEU A 172 21.83 16.89 2.10
N SER A 173 22.60 15.81 2.15
CA SER A 173 22.32 14.65 3.02
C SER A 173 22.17 15.00 4.50
N ALA A 174 22.95 15.98 5.00
CA ALA A 174 22.86 16.43 6.39
C ALA A 174 21.48 17.04 6.74
N ASP A 175 20.78 17.60 5.76
CA ASP A 175 19.47 18.23 5.95
C ASP A 175 18.30 17.23 5.83
N PHE A 176 18.57 15.95 5.55
CA PHE A 176 17.55 14.91 5.42
C PHE A 176 17.95 13.64 6.18
N PRO A 177 18.02 13.69 7.52
CA PRO A 177 18.24 12.50 8.33
C PRO A 177 17.05 11.52 8.19
N PRO A 178 17.28 10.20 8.01
CA PRO A 178 16.21 9.20 7.94
C PRO A 178 15.24 9.24 9.12
N GLY A 179 13.97 8.97 8.86
CA GLY A 179 12.89 9.00 9.84
C GLY A 179 12.29 10.38 10.12
N THR A 180 12.91 11.46 9.61
CA THR A 180 12.40 12.82 9.84
C THR A 180 11.33 13.25 8.84
N ARG A 181 10.51 14.22 9.26
CA ARG A 181 9.50 14.86 8.42
C ARG A 181 10.07 16.14 7.82
N VAL A 182 9.78 16.35 6.54
CA VAL A 182 10.20 17.54 5.79
C VAL A 182 9.01 18.13 5.06
N THR A 183 8.88 19.46 5.13
CA THR A 183 7.91 20.21 4.34
C THR A 183 8.62 20.88 3.18
N TRP A 184 8.27 20.47 1.97
CA TRP A 184 8.85 21.03 0.75
C TRP A 184 7.99 22.19 0.24
N TRP A 185 8.36 23.41 0.61
CA TRP A 185 7.54 24.61 0.34
C TRP A 185 7.57 25.10 -1.10
N ALA A 186 8.63 24.84 -1.85
CA ALA A 186 8.70 25.22 -3.27
C ALA A 186 7.88 24.28 -4.16
N PHE A 187 7.49 24.80 -5.32
CA PHE A 187 7.14 23.95 -6.44
C PHE A 187 8.41 23.20 -6.87
N SER A 188 8.30 21.89 -7.09
CA SER A 188 9.44 21.06 -7.44
C SER A 188 9.20 20.36 -8.76
N SER A 189 9.94 20.76 -9.79
CA SER A 189 10.01 20.02 -11.04
C SER A 189 10.77 18.71 -10.82
N THR A 190 10.19 17.62 -11.28
CA THR A 190 10.70 16.26 -11.14
C THR A 190 10.46 15.48 -12.44
N THR A 191 11.23 14.42 -12.65
CA THR A 191 11.18 13.61 -13.87
C THR A 191 10.99 12.13 -13.55
N THR A 192 10.31 11.38 -14.42
CA THR A 192 10.33 9.90 -14.41
C THR A 192 11.52 9.33 -15.19
N GLU A 193 12.13 10.16 -16.04
CA GLU A 193 13.24 9.83 -16.93
C GLU A 193 14.57 10.20 -16.28
N LEU A 194 15.26 9.18 -15.76
CA LEU A 194 16.57 9.33 -15.13
C LEU A 194 17.65 9.90 -16.08
N THR A 195 17.51 9.69 -17.40
CA THR A 195 18.44 10.21 -18.42
C THR A 195 18.51 11.73 -18.44
N VAL A 196 17.43 12.43 -18.05
CA VAL A 196 17.41 13.89 -17.93
C VAL A 196 18.47 14.37 -16.93
N LEU A 197 18.78 13.57 -15.91
CA LEU A 197 19.72 13.93 -14.85
C LEU A 197 21.19 13.87 -15.27
N GLU A 198 21.50 13.31 -16.44
CA GLU A 198 22.87 13.33 -17.00
C GLU A 198 23.37 14.75 -17.28
N ASN A 199 22.45 15.70 -17.48
CA ASN A 199 22.79 17.09 -17.67
C ASN A 199 23.37 17.69 -16.38
N ASN A 200 24.56 18.30 -16.50
CA ASN A 200 25.28 18.95 -15.40
C ASN A 200 24.53 20.13 -14.76
N MET A 201 23.50 20.67 -15.43
CA MET A 201 22.61 21.68 -14.83
C MET A 201 21.68 21.11 -13.76
N TYR A 202 21.39 19.81 -13.81
CA TYR A 202 20.49 19.14 -12.87
C TYR A 202 21.28 18.33 -11.83
N LEU A 203 21.82 17.18 -12.22
CA LEU A 203 22.65 16.34 -11.35
C LEU A 203 24.07 16.22 -11.88
N GLY A 204 24.22 15.86 -13.15
CA GLY A 204 25.52 15.57 -13.76
C GLY A 204 26.18 14.33 -13.16
N THR A 205 27.46 14.16 -13.49
CA THR A 205 28.25 12.96 -13.13
C THR A 205 29.45 13.25 -12.23
N ALA A 206 29.64 14.50 -11.81
CA ALA A 206 30.77 14.91 -10.97
C ALA A 206 30.41 16.07 -10.03
N GLY A 207 31.17 16.20 -8.94
CA GLY A 207 30.96 17.23 -7.92
C GLY A 207 29.92 16.80 -6.88
N ALA A 208 29.96 17.44 -5.71
CA ALA A 208 29.05 17.11 -4.62
C ALA A 208 27.60 17.30 -5.08
N ARG A 209 26.80 16.23 -5.11
CA ARG A 209 25.47 16.22 -5.71
C ARG A 209 24.50 15.29 -4.98
N THR A 210 23.23 15.65 -4.99
CA THR A 210 22.15 14.93 -4.32
C THR A 210 21.10 14.50 -5.33
N LEU A 211 20.79 13.20 -5.35
CA LEU A 211 19.70 12.60 -6.12
C LEU A 211 18.54 12.27 -5.17
N PHE A 212 17.43 12.96 -5.34
CA PHE A 212 16.19 12.64 -4.65
C PHE A 212 15.41 11.59 -5.45
N SER A 213 15.02 10.51 -4.77
CA SER A 213 14.00 9.56 -5.21
C SER A 213 12.75 9.82 -4.38
N VAL A 214 11.64 10.20 -5.03
CA VAL A 214 10.44 10.66 -4.33
C VAL A 214 9.24 9.81 -4.72
N GLU A 215 8.68 9.06 -3.78
CA GLU A 215 7.36 8.45 -3.94
C GLU A 215 6.28 9.53 -3.84
N THR A 216 5.70 9.92 -4.97
CA THR A 216 4.66 10.96 -5.04
C THR A 216 3.27 10.36 -5.16
N ILE A 217 2.29 10.98 -4.50
CA ILE A 217 0.87 10.59 -4.54
C ILE A 217 -0.03 11.64 -5.21
N ASN A 218 0.48 12.86 -5.41
CA ASN A 218 -0.30 13.96 -6.00
C ASN A 218 0.49 14.82 -6.99
N GLY A 219 1.60 14.33 -7.54
CA GLY A 219 2.29 15.01 -8.63
C GLY A 219 1.34 15.34 -9.79
N ARG A 220 1.61 16.44 -10.48
CA ARG A 220 0.87 16.88 -11.67
C ARG A 220 1.77 16.79 -12.89
N THR A 221 1.39 15.97 -13.87
CA THR A 221 2.06 16.02 -15.17
C THR A 221 1.72 17.35 -15.84
N ILE A 222 2.74 18.10 -16.24
CA ILE A 222 2.56 19.40 -16.90
C ILE A 222 3.04 19.39 -18.34
N ARG A 223 3.43 18.24 -18.88
CA ARG A 223 3.99 18.07 -20.22
C ARG A 223 3.22 18.80 -21.32
N ALA A 224 1.89 18.70 -21.34
CA ALA A 224 1.06 19.34 -22.37
C ALA A 224 1.05 20.88 -22.29
N HIS A 225 1.42 21.45 -21.13
CA HIS A 225 1.36 22.89 -20.84
C HIS A 225 2.73 23.51 -20.55
N SER A 226 3.79 22.69 -20.42
CA SER A 226 5.17 23.12 -20.23
C SER A 226 5.75 23.70 -21.53
N HIS A 227 6.75 24.57 -21.40
CA HIS A 227 7.60 24.98 -22.53
C HIS A 227 8.33 23.78 -23.14
N PHE A 228 8.71 22.81 -22.30
CA PHE A 228 9.40 21.57 -22.71
C PHE A 228 8.41 20.41 -22.89
N VAL A 229 7.62 20.45 -23.97
CA VAL A 229 6.56 19.45 -24.25
C VAL A 229 7.07 18.01 -24.48
N THR A 230 8.36 17.85 -24.70
CA THR A 230 9.02 16.55 -24.84
C THR A 230 9.41 15.93 -23.51
N GLU A 231 9.47 16.72 -22.43
CA GLU A 231 9.85 16.24 -21.10
C GLU A 231 8.62 15.70 -20.37
N ASP A 232 8.77 14.53 -19.75
CA ASP A 232 7.77 13.98 -18.82
C ASP A 232 7.89 14.64 -17.45
N GLU A 233 7.68 15.96 -17.43
CA GLU A 233 7.78 16.80 -16.25
C GLU A 233 6.58 16.59 -15.33
N ILE A 234 6.88 16.22 -14.08
CA ILE A 234 5.92 16.10 -12.99
C ILE A 234 6.23 17.18 -11.96
N LEU A 235 5.25 18.04 -11.70
CA LEU A 235 5.36 19.10 -10.73
C LEU A 235 4.79 18.67 -9.38
N LEU A 236 5.60 18.77 -8.33
CA LEU A 236 5.14 18.69 -6.95
C LEU A 236 4.67 20.07 -6.47
N LEU A 237 3.57 20.09 -5.72
CA LEU A 237 2.95 21.31 -5.21
C LEU A 237 3.72 21.88 -4.00
N PRO A 238 3.60 23.18 -3.72
CA PRO A 238 4.18 23.78 -2.52
C PRO A 238 3.56 23.20 -1.25
N GLY A 239 4.36 23.13 -0.19
CA GLY A 239 3.93 22.56 1.09
C GLY A 239 3.81 21.04 1.06
N THR A 240 4.51 20.37 0.13
CA THR A 240 4.49 18.90 0.02
C THR A 240 5.14 18.29 1.26
N HIS A 241 4.37 17.53 2.04
CA HIS A 241 4.87 16.81 3.21
C HIS A 241 5.49 15.48 2.83
N MET A 242 6.70 15.22 3.31
CA MET A 242 7.44 14.00 3.06
C MET A 242 8.08 13.46 4.34
N ILE A 243 8.27 12.15 4.37
CA ILE A 243 9.12 11.46 5.35
C ILE A 243 10.37 11.01 4.63
N VAL A 244 11.54 11.29 5.22
CA VAL A 244 12.81 10.71 4.76
C VAL A 244 12.80 9.23 5.11
N GLN A 245 12.72 8.37 4.09
CA GLN A 245 12.73 6.92 4.29
C GLN A 245 14.13 6.45 4.61
N SER A 246 15.09 6.73 3.72
CA SER A 246 16.47 6.30 3.86
C SER A 246 17.40 7.17 3.01
N GLN A 247 18.70 7.08 3.25
CA GLN A 247 19.73 7.76 2.46
C GLN A 247 20.94 6.85 2.24
N PHE A 248 21.72 7.13 1.21
CA PHE A 248 22.92 6.35 0.88
C PHE A 248 23.89 7.12 -0.02
N SER A 249 25.18 6.92 0.18
CA SER A 249 26.25 7.55 -0.60
C SER A 249 27.00 6.51 -1.44
N PRO A 250 26.52 6.17 -2.65
CA PRO A 250 27.12 5.13 -3.49
C PRO A 250 28.44 5.55 -4.16
N ALA A 251 28.76 6.84 -4.14
CA ALA A 251 30.01 7.41 -4.62
C ALA A 251 30.43 8.58 -3.71
N THR A 252 31.70 8.96 -3.76
CA THR A 252 32.28 9.98 -2.86
C THR A 252 31.56 11.32 -2.89
N ASP A 253 30.96 11.66 -4.02
CA ASP A 253 30.34 12.95 -4.29
C ASP A 253 28.85 12.83 -4.62
N LEU A 254 28.25 11.64 -4.53
CA LEU A 254 26.83 11.39 -4.80
C LEU A 254 26.10 10.93 -3.54
N TYR A 255 24.99 11.59 -3.25
CA TYR A 255 24.11 11.29 -2.12
C TYR A 255 22.71 10.99 -2.66
N ILE A 256 22.18 9.81 -2.40
CA ILE A 256 20.80 9.42 -2.74
C ILE A 256 19.93 9.57 -1.51
N ILE A 257 18.82 10.29 -1.64
CA ILE A 257 17.83 10.49 -0.56
C ILE A 257 16.48 9.96 -1.05
N HIS A 258 15.95 8.97 -0.34
CA HIS A 258 14.64 8.39 -0.61
C HIS A 258 13.57 9.07 0.26
N LEU A 259 12.62 9.74 -0.38
CA LEU A 259 11.53 10.47 0.24
C LEU A 259 10.19 9.81 -0.09
N LYS A 260 9.29 9.78 0.89
CA LYS A 260 7.91 9.33 0.70
C LYS A 260 6.93 10.45 1.01
N GLN A 261 6.13 10.83 0.03
CA GLN A 261 5.07 11.82 0.24
C GLN A 261 3.99 11.26 1.16
N VAL A 262 3.56 12.09 2.11
CA VAL A 262 2.45 11.81 3.01
C VAL A 262 1.39 12.89 2.92
N ILE A 263 0.13 12.52 3.17
CA ILE A 263 -0.95 13.50 3.29
C ILE A 263 -0.81 14.15 4.67
N PRO A 264 -0.66 15.48 4.76
CA PRO A 264 -0.58 16.18 6.04
C PRO A 264 -1.91 16.07 6.80
N ASP A 265 -1.82 16.03 8.13
CA ASP A 265 -3.01 16.05 9.00
C ASP A 265 -3.68 17.43 9.04
N GLU A 266 -2.92 18.49 8.72
CA GLU A 266 -3.35 19.89 8.70
C GLU A 266 -3.34 20.47 7.27
N THR A 267 -4.13 21.53 7.06
CA THR A 267 -4.16 22.25 5.78
C THR A 267 -2.96 23.18 5.68
N LEU A 268 -2.02 22.84 4.80
CA LEU A 268 -0.83 23.65 4.52
C LEU A 268 -0.95 24.49 3.26
N LEU A 269 -1.82 24.06 2.34
CA LEU A 269 -2.12 24.71 1.08
C LEU A 269 -3.63 24.74 0.94
N GLU A 270 -4.21 25.94 0.93
CA GLU A 270 -5.66 26.11 0.77
C GLU A 270 -6.09 25.74 -0.66
N LEU A 271 -7.36 25.38 -0.87
CA LEU A 271 -7.82 25.08 -2.22
C LEU A 271 -8.03 26.37 -3.04
N PRO A 272 -7.62 26.40 -4.32
CA PRO A 272 -7.80 27.59 -5.15
C PRO A 272 -9.29 27.87 -5.48
N PHE A 273 -10.18 26.89 -5.40
CA PHE A 273 -11.62 27.07 -5.60
C PHE A 273 -12.44 25.95 -4.94
N GLU A 274 -13.72 26.18 -4.71
CA GLU A 274 -14.62 25.20 -4.10
C GLU A 274 -14.76 23.93 -4.97
N GLY A 275 -14.61 22.75 -4.35
CA GLY A 275 -14.70 21.46 -5.03
C GLY A 275 -13.38 20.96 -5.66
N ALA A 276 -12.31 21.76 -5.61
CA ALA A 276 -10.96 21.37 -5.98
C ALA A 276 -10.42 20.23 -5.07
N CYS A 277 -9.39 19.51 -5.54
CA CYS A 277 -8.81 18.39 -4.79
C CYS A 277 -7.29 18.32 -5.00
N LEU A 278 -6.51 18.52 -3.94
CA LEU A 278 -5.05 18.45 -4.02
C LEU A 278 -4.55 17.02 -4.19
N TYR A 279 -5.16 16.10 -3.44
CA TYR A 279 -4.83 14.67 -3.44
C TYR A 279 -5.85 13.91 -4.27
N PRO A 280 -5.50 12.74 -4.82
CA PRO A 280 -6.51 11.87 -5.42
C PRO A 280 -7.63 11.61 -4.41
N LYS A 281 -8.86 11.40 -4.90
CA LYS A 281 -10.02 11.03 -4.06
C LYS A 281 -9.83 9.61 -3.51
N ILE A 282 -8.84 9.45 -2.64
CA ILE A 282 -8.63 8.29 -1.82
C ILE A 282 -9.77 8.31 -0.81
N GLU A 283 -10.60 7.27 -0.80
CA GLU A 283 -11.54 7.06 0.30
C GLU A 283 -10.70 6.76 1.55
N LEU A 284 -10.23 7.80 2.22
CA LEU A 284 -9.37 7.68 3.40
C LEU A 284 -10.08 6.83 4.46
N PRO A 285 -9.41 5.82 5.06
CA PRO A 285 -10.02 4.96 6.07
C PRO A 285 -10.63 5.72 7.25
N TRP A 286 -10.05 6.86 7.63
CA TRP A 286 -10.57 7.72 8.71
C TRP A 286 -11.91 8.39 8.38
N TYR A 287 -12.26 8.55 7.09
CA TYR A 287 -13.55 9.09 6.65
C TYR A 287 -14.72 8.11 6.88
N ARG A 288 -14.43 6.85 7.29
CA ARG A 288 -15.46 5.88 7.72
C ARG A 288 -15.98 6.11 9.13
N LYS A 289 -15.34 6.94 9.97
CA LYS A 289 -15.67 7.01 11.41
C LYS A 289 -17.10 7.46 11.75
N LYS A 290 -17.91 7.95 10.80
CA LYS A 290 -19.33 8.32 11.06
C LYS A 290 -20.33 8.00 9.93
N ARG A 291 -20.06 7.05 9.03
CA ARG A 291 -21.01 6.68 7.97
C ARG A 291 -21.14 5.15 7.81
N PHE A 292 -22.34 4.63 8.01
CA PHE A 292 -22.64 3.23 7.79
C PHE A 292 -22.81 2.97 6.29
N VAL A 293 -22.10 1.96 5.79
CA VAL A 293 -22.20 1.52 4.40
C VAL A 293 -23.02 0.24 4.39
N ILE A 294 -24.30 0.36 4.04
CA ILE A 294 -25.24 -0.76 4.01
C ILE A 294 -25.48 -1.17 2.55
N PRO A 295 -25.42 -2.47 2.19
CA PRO A 295 -25.85 -2.94 0.86
C PRO A 295 -27.29 -2.48 0.59
N SER A 296 -27.59 -2.00 -0.62
CA SER A 296 -28.95 -1.52 -0.95
C SER A 296 -30.05 -2.54 -0.63
N ALA A 297 -29.76 -3.84 -0.79
CA ALA A 297 -30.67 -4.92 -0.41
C ALA A 297 -30.94 -4.97 1.11
N LEU A 298 -29.90 -4.81 1.94
CA LEU A 298 -30.06 -4.81 3.40
C LEU A 298 -30.81 -3.56 3.88
N PHE A 299 -30.62 -2.41 3.23
CA PHE A 299 -31.39 -1.20 3.50
C PHE A 299 -32.89 -1.39 3.22
N VAL A 300 -33.23 -2.01 2.08
CA VAL A 300 -34.61 -2.34 1.73
C VAL A 300 -35.22 -3.31 2.76
N ILE A 301 -34.47 -4.33 3.18
CA ILE A 301 -34.91 -5.28 4.21
C ILE A 301 -35.19 -4.57 5.54
N VAL A 302 -34.30 -3.69 6.01
CA VAL A 302 -34.49 -2.94 7.26
C VAL A 302 -35.74 -2.05 7.19
N CYS A 303 -35.97 -1.37 6.07
CA CYS A 303 -37.18 -0.57 5.88
C CYS A 303 -38.45 -1.42 5.86
N ILE A 304 -38.42 -2.58 5.20
CA ILE A 304 -39.56 -3.53 5.18
C ILE A 304 -39.86 -4.04 6.59
N VAL A 305 -38.83 -4.45 7.35
CA VAL A 305 -38.97 -4.89 8.74
C VAL A 305 -39.56 -3.78 9.61
N ALA A 306 -39.11 -2.53 9.45
CA ALA A 306 -39.64 -1.39 10.19
C ALA A 306 -41.12 -1.10 9.85
N ILE A 307 -41.53 -1.25 8.58
CA ILE A 307 -42.93 -1.14 8.15
C ILE A 307 -43.78 -2.27 8.74
N ILE A 308 -43.30 -3.52 8.69
CA ILE A 308 -44.01 -4.68 9.26
C ILE A 308 -44.18 -4.50 10.76
N LEU A 309 -43.11 -4.12 11.48
CA LEU A 309 -43.15 -3.88 12.91
C LEU A 309 -44.14 -2.75 13.26
N GLY A 310 -44.12 -1.66 12.49
CA GLY A 310 -45.09 -0.58 12.58
C GLY A 310 -46.52 -1.08 12.37
N ALA A 311 -46.77 -1.88 11.34
CA ALA A 311 -48.09 -2.44 11.05
C ALA A 311 -48.61 -3.35 12.18
N VAL A 312 -47.75 -4.21 12.73
CA VAL A 312 -48.08 -5.05 13.90
C VAL A 312 -48.41 -4.19 15.11
N LEU A 313 -47.65 -3.13 15.37
CA LEU A 313 -47.93 -2.19 16.46
C LEU A 313 -49.25 -1.44 16.23
N GLY A 314 -49.53 -1.00 15.01
CA GLY A 314 -50.79 -0.35 14.63
C GLY A 314 -52.00 -1.27 14.78
N LEU A 315 -51.89 -2.53 14.36
CA LEU A 315 -52.91 -3.57 14.57
C LEU A 315 -53.14 -3.85 16.07
N ARG A 316 -52.07 -4.00 16.85
CA ARG A 316 -52.17 -4.20 18.31
C ARG A 316 -52.77 -2.99 19.03
N ALA A 317 -52.47 -1.78 18.59
CA ALA A 317 -53.05 -0.56 19.15
C ALA A 317 -54.53 -0.42 18.80
N ALA A 318 -54.94 -0.81 17.59
CA ALA A 318 -56.34 -0.82 17.17
C ALA A 318 -57.17 -1.94 17.86
N ASN A 319 -56.53 -3.07 18.18
CA ASN A 319 -57.16 -4.18 18.90
C ASN A 319 -57.18 -4.02 20.44
N LYS A 320 -56.75 -2.86 20.98
CA LYS A 320 -56.96 -2.57 22.40
C LYS A 320 -58.43 -2.26 22.64
N GLU A 321 -59.21 -3.28 22.97
CA GLU A 321 -60.39 -3.10 23.82
C GLU A 321 -59.97 -2.37 25.12
N PRO A 322 -60.84 -1.55 25.74
CA PRO A 322 -60.53 -0.89 27.00
C PRO A 322 -60.08 -1.93 28.03
N PRO A 323 -59.10 -1.60 28.91
CA PRO A 323 -58.42 -2.59 29.72
C PRO A 323 -59.40 -3.20 30.73
N TYR A 324 -59.87 -4.41 30.44
CA TYR A 324 -60.46 -5.28 31.44
C TYR A 324 -59.34 -6.03 32.15
N MET A 325 -59.39 -5.91 33.48
CA MET A 325 -58.62 -6.56 34.55
C MET A 325 -57.80 -7.82 34.21
N PHE A 326 -56.59 -7.83 34.78
CA PHE A 326 -55.71 -8.98 35.02
C PHE A 326 -56.43 -10.34 35.06
N THR A 327 -56.12 -11.20 34.09
CA THR A 327 -56.19 -12.65 34.26
C THR A 327 -54.77 -13.22 34.18
N ASN A 328 -54.43 -13.98 35.22
CA ASN A 328 -53.15 -14.62 35.49
C ASN A 328 -52.67 -15.47 34.29
N PRO A 329 -51.48 -15.22 33.71
CA PRO A 329 -50.97 -15.98 32.56
C PRO A 329 -50.27 -17.28 32.97
N TYR A 330 -50.27 -17.67 34.25
CA TYR A 330 -49.90 -19.01 34.66
C TYR A 330 -51.16 -19.88 34.62
N PRO A 331 -51.38 -20.73 33.58
CA PRO A 331 -52.19 -21.91 33.80
C PRO A 331 -51.55 -22.64 34.98
N SER A 332 -52.37 -23.02 35.95
CA SER A 332 -52.04 -23.77 37.15
C SER A 332 -50.72 -24.51 37.01
N GLY A 333 -49.69 -24.10 37.76
CA GLY A 333 -48.43 -24.83 37.81
C GLY A 333 -48.74 -26.30 38.05
N THR A 334 -48.39 -27.16 37.09
CA THR A 334 -48.42 -28.61 37.31
C THR A 334 -47.38 -28.89 38.38
N THR A 335 -47.82 -29.03 39.62
CA THR A 335 -47.01 -29.63 40.68
C THR A 335 -46.84 -31.09 40.30
N SER A 336 -45.65 -31.46 39.83
CA SER A 336 -45.27 -32.86 39.75
C SER A 336 -44.99 -33.32 41.19
N ASP A 337 -45.85 -34.16 41.73
CA ASP A 337 -45.66 -34.75 43.06
C ASP A 337 -44.40 -35.63 42.99
N ILE A 338 -43.28 -35.09 43.48
CA ILE A 338 -42.05 -35.84 43.69
C ILE A 338 -42.08 -36.51 45.07
N GLY A 339 -41.22 -37.50 45.25
CA GLY A 339 -41.03 -38.17 46.52
C GLY A 339 -40.65 -37.25 47.69
N SER A 340 -40.72 -37.80 48.89
CA SER A 340 -40.53 -37.07 50.15
C SER A 340 -39.04 -36.87 50.49
N PHE A 341 -38.71 -35.68 51.03
CA PHE A 341 -37.34 -35.27 51.39
C PHE A 341 -36.30 -35.42 50.25
N PRO A 342 -36.43 -34.65 49.16
CA PRO A 342 -35.40 -34.62 48.11
C PRO A 342 -34.08 -34.09 48.66
N ILE A 343 -32.98 -34.79 48.39
CA ILE A 343 -31.63 -34.45 48.88
C ILE A 343 -30.65 -34.11 47.77
N SER A 344 -30.93 -34.49 46.51
CA SER A 344 -30.05 -34.25 45.39
C SER A 344 -30.82 -34.14 44.07
N LEU A 345 -30.30 -33.34 43.14
CA LEU A 345 -30.83 -33.11 41.80
C LEU A 345 -29.67 -33.16 40.80
N VAL A 346 -29.85 -33.88 39.70
CA VAL A 346 -28.93 -33.86 38.56
C VAL A 346 -29.71 -33.66 37.25
N SER A 347 -29.11 -32.94 36.31
CA SER A 347 -29.66 -32.71 34.97
C SER A 347 -28.82 -33.43 33.92
N GLY A 348 -29.46 -34.05 32.93
CA GLY A 348 -28.80 -34.77 31.84
C GLY A 348 -29.75 -35.09 30.70
N TYR A 349 -29.27 -35.79 29.68
CA TYR A 349 -30.11 -36.34 28.61
C TYR A 349 -30.28 -37.84 28.89
N PHE A 350 -31.35 -38.23 29.59
CA PHE A 350 -31.51 -39.61 30.07
C PHE A 350 -32.21 -40.52 29.05
N ASN A 351 -32.76 -39.94 27.99
CA ASN A 351 -33.48 -40.65 26.92
C ASN A 351 -32.88 -40.41 25.51
N ASP A 352 -31.65 -39.88 25.41
CA ASP A 352 -30.96 -39.51 24.16
C ASP A 352 -31.72 -38.51 23.27
N ASP A 353 -32.62 -37.70 23.84
CA ASP A 353 -33.21 -36.55 23.16
C ASP A 353 -32.37 -35.27 23.34
N LYS A 354 -32.82 -34.17 22.71
CA LYS A 354 -32.13 -32.87 22.74
C LYS A 354 -32.62 -31.95 23.85
N TYR A 355 -33.45 -32.43 24.76
CA TYR A 355 -34.07 -31.70 25.86
C TYR A 355 -33.51 -32.18 27.20
N VAL A 356 -33.23 -31.24 28.10
CA VAL A 356 -32.60 -31.57 29.38
C VAL A 356 -33.64 -32.18 30.33
N ASP A 357 -33.36 -33.39 30.81
CA ASP A 357 -34.12 -34.14 31.81
C ASP A 357 -33.57 -33.90 33.22
N LEU A 358 -34.38 -34.23 34.24
CA LEU A 358 -34.00 -34.14 35.65
C LEU A 358 -34.16 -35.50 36.35
N ALA A 359 -33.20 -35.85 37.20
CA ALA A 359 -33.30 -36.96 38.13
C ALA A 359 -33.17 -36.44 39.57
N ILE A 360 -34.13 -36.80 40.42
CA ILE A 360 -34.25 -36.35 41.81
C ILE A 360 -34.13 -37.56 42.74
N LEU A 361 -33.24 -37.48 43.72
CA LEU A 361 -33.09 -38.48 44.76
C LEU A 361 -33.87 -38.09 46.01
N ASN A 362 -34.84 -38.91 46.40
CA ASN A 362 -35.72 -38.69 47.53
C ASN A 362 -35.30 -39.58 48.71
N SER A 363 -34.74 -38.97 49.75
CA SER A 363 -34.25 -39.71 50.93
C SER A 363 -35.38 -40.17 51.85
N GLY A 364 -36.54 -39.53 51.80
CA GLY A 364 -37.66 -39.79 52.70
C GLY A 364 -38.41 -41.08 52.39
N ASP A 365 -38.46 -41.46 51.11
CA ASP A 365 -39.11 -42.68 50.62
C ASP A 365 -38.17 -43.62 49.85
N GLN A 366 -36.87 -43.32 49.81
CA GLN A 366 -35.84 -44.14 49.16
C GLN A 366 -36.08 -44.36 47.66
N SER A 367 -36.65 -43.36 46.98
CA SER A 367 -36.97 -43.39 45.55
C SER A 367 -36.09 -42.45 44.72
N ILE A 368 -36.04 -42.70 43.42
CA ILE A 368 -35.52 -41.77 42.41
C ILE A 368 -36.64 -41.43 41.43
N ASP A 369 -36.89 -40.13 41.25
CA ASP A 369 -37.84 -39.62 40.27
C ASP A 369 -37.11 -39.10 39.04
N ILE A 370 -37.48 -39.59 37.84
CA ILE A 370 -36.98 -39.07 36.56
C ILE A 370 -38.09 -38.27 35.87
N LEU A 371 -37.78 -37.02 35.54
CA LEU A 371 -38.65 -36.06 34.87
C LEU A 371 -38.09 -35.73 33.48
N LEU A 372 -38.79 -36.13 32.43
CA LEU A 372 -38.35 -35.92 31.06
C LEU A 372 -38.72 -34.52 30.57
N GLY A 373 -37.75 -33.82 30.01
CA GLY A 373 -37.90 -32.48 29.43
C GLY A 373 -38.60 -32.52 28.07
N ASN A 374 -39.22 -31.40 27.68
CA ASN A 374 -39.79 -31.25 26.33
C ASN A 374 -39.55 -29.86 25.75
N ALA A 375 -39.88 -29.71 24.46
CA ALA A 375 -39.67 -28.48 23.69
C ALA A 375 -40.35 -27.22 24.26
N ASN A 376 -41.35 -27.38 25.14
CA ASN A 376 -42.13 -26.30 25.71
C ASN A 376 -41.68 -25.92 27.13
N GLY A 377 -40.61 -26.54 27.64
CA GLY A 377 -40.06 -26.30 28.99
C GLY A 377 -40.90 -26.91 30.12
N ILE A 378 -41.76 -27.89 29.81
CA ILE A 378 -42.60 -28.59 30.79
C ILE A 378 -42.05 -30.01 30.99
N TYR A 379 -41.97 -30.45 32.24
CA TYR A 379 -41.49 -31.79 32.58
C TYR A 379 -42.64 -32.81 32.67
N SER A 380 -42.38 -34.06 32.28
CA SER A 380 -43.34 -35.15 32.45
C SER A 380 -43.59 -35.47 33.93
N THR A 381 -44.68 -36.18 34.23
CA THR A 381 -44.91 -36.75 35.56
C THR A 381 -43.81 -37.76 35.90
N PRO A 382 -43.36 -37.85 37.17
CA PRO A 382 -42.27 -38.73 37.57
C PRO A 382 -42.56 -40.20 37.26
N THR A 383 -41.53 -40.92 36.81
CA THR A 383 -41.57 -42.40 36.79
C THR A 383 -40.78 -42.90 37.99
N GLN A 384 -41.47 -43.47 38.98
CA GLN A 384 -40.87 -44.05 40.18
C GLN A 384 -40.35 -45.46 39.92
N THR A 385 -39.12 -45.73 40.33
CA THR A 385 -38.55 -47.08 40.41
C THR A 385 -38.12 -47.37 41.84
N ASP A 386 -38.75 -48.37 42.46
CA ASP A 386 -38.33 -48.88 43.77
C ASP A 386 -36.92 -49.49 43.63
N THR A 387 -35.98 -49.02 44.44
CA THR A 387 -34.63 -49.58 44.49
C THR A 387 -34.45 -50.42 45.75
N ASP A 388 -34.40 -51.74 45.58
CA ASP A 388 -33.99 -52.65 46.64
C ASP A 388 -32.52 -52.38 46.99
N THR A 389 -32.29 -52.26 48.30
CA THR A 389 -31.05 -51.97 49.04
C THR A 389 -29.74 -52.56 48.48
N VAL A 390 -28.64 -51.79 48.48
CA VAL A 390 -27.52 -51.85 49.46
C VAL A 390 -26.31 -51.01 48.99
N ASN A 391 -25.93 -50.04 49.85
CA ASN A 391 -24.62 -49.45 50.16
C ASN A 391 -23.66 -48.87 49.09
N GLN A 392 -23.44 -47.57 49.27
CA GLN A 392 -22.16 -46.84 49.33
C GLN A 392 -21.00 -47.30 48.43
N GLY A 393 -20.71 -46.48 47.44
CA GLY A 393 -19.40 -46.42 46.79
C GLY A 393 -19.45 -45.42 45.63
N HIS A 394 -18.67 -44.34 45.74
CA HIS A 394 -18.25 -43.59 44.55
C HIS A 394 -17.59 -44.57 43.57
N VAL A 395 -18.02 -44.59 42.30
CA VAL A 395 -17.32 -45.31 41.23
C VAL A 395 -17.26 -44.43 40.00
N TYR A 396 -16.03 -44.05 39.66
CA TYR A 396 -15.59 -43.57 38.35
C TYR A 396 -15.51 -44.75 37.37
N ALA A 397 -15.65 -44.50 36.07
CA ALA A 397 -15.20 -45.43 35.04
C ALA A 397 -14.43 -44.68 33.92
N GLN A 398 -13.20 -45.13 33.73
CA GLN A 398 -12.24 -44.83 32.67
C GLN A 398 -12.05 -46.16 31.89
N ASP A 399 -11.76 -46.11 30.59
CA ASP A 399 -11.21 -47.26 29.87
C ASP A 399 -10.15 -46.80 28.83
N GLU A 400 -9.07 -47.59 28.76
CA GLU A 400 -7.80 -47.41 28.05
C GLU A 400 -7.61 -48.53 27.00
N ASN A 401 -6.63 -48.35 26.10
CA ASN A 401 -5.82 -49.32 25.32
C ASN A 401 -5.74 -48.95 23.81
N VAL A 402 -4.61 -48.49 23.23
CA VAL A 402 -3.29 -49.15 22.89
C VAL A 402 -3.44 -50.15 21.73
N ASP A 403 -2.57 -50.40 20.73
CA ASP A 403 -1.43 -49.80 19.97
C ASP A 403 -1.15 -50.82 18.80
N TYR A 404 -0.33 -50.52 17.78
CA TYR A 404 0.70 -51.44 17.19
C TYR A 404 1.51 -50.79 16.03
N THR A 405 2.77 -51.22 15.92
CA THR A 405 4.01 -50.61 15.36
C THR A 405 4.56 -51.19 14.02
N PHE A 406 5.37 -50.37 13.30
CA PHE A 406 6.58 -50.50 12.42
C PHE A 406 7.05 -51.80 11.70
N ASP A 407 7.68 -51.68 10.49
CA ASP A 407 9.09 -52.07 10.18
C ASP A 407 9.65 -51.68 8.76
N HIS A 408 10.96 -51.92 8.50
CA HIS A 408 12.00 -51.19 7.70
C HIS A 408 12.59 -51.87 6.40
N ASP A 409 13.67 -51.25 5.82
CA ASP A 409 14.78 -51.71 4.89
C ASP A 409 14.65 -51.68 3.33
N GLU A 410 15.66 -51.44 2.44
CA GLU A 410 17.12 -51.08 2.44
C GLU A 410 17.65 -50.68 1.00
N THR A 411 18.76 -49.87 0.92
CA THR A 411 19.91 -49.65 -0.05
C THR A 411 19.81 -49.81 -1.62
N GLU A 412 20.62 -49.23 -2.56
CA GLU A 412 22.05 -48.78 -2.67
C GLU A 412 22.37 -48.01 -4.01
N LYS A 413 23.51 -47.26 -4.04
CA LYS A 413 24.52 -47.00 -5.13
C LYS A 413 24.62 -45.70 -5.98
N GLN A 414 25.84 -45.15 -5.90
CA GLN A 414 26.44 -43.90 -6.41
C GLN A 414 26.76 -43.83 -7.91
N ARG A 415 26.86 -42.59 -8.45
CA ARG A 415 27.90 -42.21 -9.44
C ARG A 415 28.20 -40.70 -9.41
N VAL A 416 29.50 -40.39 -9.39
CA VAL A 416 30.10 -39.05 -9.25
C VAL A 416 30.30 -38.37 -10.61
N ALA A 417 29.95 -37.09 -10.73
CA ALA A 417 30.53 -36.19 -11.70
C ALA A 417 30.60 -34.77 -11.11
N GLN A 418 31.78 -34.17 -11.09
CA GLN A 418 31.95 -32.75 -10.76
C GLN A 418 31.56 -31.89 -11.98
N PRO A 419 30.88 -30.75 -11.80
CA PRO A 419 30.85 -29.70 -12.79
C PRO A 419 31.52 -28.39 -12.32
N PRO A 420 31.83 -27.50 -13.26
CA PRO A 420 32.76 -26.40 -13.12
C PRO A 420 32.10 -25.08 -12.69
N VAL A 421 32.98 -24.11 -12.46
CA VAL A 421 32.76 -22.67 -12.23
C VAL A 421 31.69 -22.08 -13.17
N VAL A 422 30.74 -21.35 -12.58
CA VAL A 422 29.59 -20.73 -13.27
C VAL A 422 29.98 -19.34 -13.80
N GLU A 423 29.89 -19.19 -15.12
CA GLU A 423 29.65 -17.92 -15.83
C GLU A 423 28.14 -17.65 -15.84
N GLU A 424 27.71 -16.41 -15.56
CA GLU A 424 26.31 -15.99 -15.56
C GLU A 424 26.08 -14.92 -16.62
N ASN A 425 25.10 -15.14 -17.53
CA ASN A 425 24.06 -14.19 -18.00
C ASN A 425 23.43 -14.66 -19.34
N LYS A 426 22.09 -14.69 -19.41
CA LYS A 426 21.23 -14.59 -20.63
C LYS A 426 19.75 -14.51 -20.19
N GLN A 427 18.80 -13.86 -20.85
CA GLN A 427 18.79 -13.11 -22.12
C GLN A 427 17.60 -12.11 -22.15
N VAL A 428 17.82 -10.92 -22.71
CA VAL A 428 16.79 -9.95 -23.10
C VAL A 428 16.21 -10.33 -24.46
N THR A 429 14.89 -10.36 -24.59
CA THR A 429 14.21 -10.65 -25.86
C THR A 429 14.10 -9.39 -26.73
N ASN A 430 14.75 -9.39 -27.89
CA ASN A 430 14.40 -8.54 -29.03
C ASN A 430 13.57 -9.37 -30.03
N GLU A 431 12.39 -8.87 -30.42
CA GLU A 431 11.55 -9.55 -31.41
C GLU A 431 12.14 -9.43 -32.83
N ALA A 432 12.63 -10.56 -33.37
CA ALA A 432 12.30 -11.09 -34.69
C ALA A 432 13.14 -12.37 -34.95
N GLU A 433 12.44 -13.47 -35.24
CA GLU A 433 12.95 -14.76 -35.76
C GLU A 433 13.40 -15.86 -34.74
N LYS A 434 12.40 -16.62 -34.27
CA LYS A 434 12.33 -18.10 -34.03
C LYS A 434 13.57 -18.84 -33.46
N LEU A 435 13.46 -19.28 -32.20
CA LEU A 435 12.94 -20.61 -31.76
C LEU A 435 13.63 -21.05 -30.45
N GLY A 436 12.88 -21.02 -29.33
CA GLY A 436 13.16 -21.82 -28.13
C GLY A 436 13.66 -21.08 -26.89
N THR A 437 12.82 -20.26 -26.24
CA THR A 437 12.78 -19.99 -24.79
C THR A 437 11.61 -19.03 -24.48
N ASP A 438 10.38 -19.41 -24.84
CA ASP A 438 9.24 -18.92 -24.05
C ASP A 438 9.29 -19.71 -22.75
N GLU A 439 9.88 -19.10 -21.70
CA GLU A 439 10.00 -19.75 -20.40
C GLU A 439 8.60 -19.95 -19.80
N ALA A 440 8.16 -21.21 -19.79
CA ALA A 440 6.84 -21.60 -19.34
C ALA A 440 6.51 -21.06 -17.93
N PRO A 441 5.23 -20.79 -17.64
CA PRO A 441 4.82 -20.31 -16.32
C PRO A 441 5.09 -21.37 -15.22
N ILE A 442 5.30 -20.91 -13.99
CA ILE A 442 5.54 -21.76 -12.82
C ILE A 442 4.17 -22.12 -12.21
N ILE A 443 3.56 -23.17 -12.71
CA ILE A 443 2.19 -23.57 -12.33
C ILE A 443 2.11 -24.93 -11.63
N GLU A 444 2.96 -25.87 -12.02
CA GLU A 444 2.89 -27.28 -11.57
C GLU A 444 3.08 -27.44 -10.06
N TYR A 445 3.91 -26.60 -9.44
CA TYR A 445 4.17 -26.64 -8.00
C TYR A 445 2.89 -26.49 -7.16
N ALA A 446 1.86 -25.80 -7.69
CA ALA A 446 0.61 -25.57 -6.97
C ALA A 446 -0.21 -26.85 -6.79
N GLU A 447 0.03 -27.88 -7.60
CA GLU A 447 -0.63 -29.18 -7.50
C GLU A 447 0.03 -30.11 -6.47
N GLU A 448 1.23 -29.77 -5.97
CA GLU A 448 1.86 -30.54 -4.89
C GLU A 448 1.03 -30.44 -3.60
N PRO A 449 1.01 -31.51 -2.77
CA PRO A 449 0.40 -31.46 -1.45
C PRO A 449 1.16 -30.46 -0.56
N LEU A 450 0.42 -29.79 0.33
CA LEU A 450 1.05 -28.99 1.39
C LEU A 450 1.60 -29.97 2.44
N LEU A 451 2.91 -29.93 2.66
CA LEU A 451 3.64 -30.86 3.52
C LEU A 451 4.40 -30.11 4.64
N PRO A 452 4.70 -30.77 5.77
CA PRO A 452 5.65 -30.25 6.76
C PRO A 452 7.02 -29.96 6.14
N LEU A 453 7.82 -29.08 6.76
CA LEU A 453 9.07 -28.60 6.19
C LEU A 453 10.05 -29.74 5.88
N VAL A 454 10.17 -30.71 6.78
CA VAL A 454 11.04 -31.89 6.62
C VAL A 454 10.69 -32.67 5.34
N ASP A 455 9.41 -32.99 5.16
CA ASP A 455 8.93 -33.74 3.99
C ASP A 455 9.00 -32.92 2.70
N ALA A 456 8.76 -31.61 2.80
CA ALA A 456 8.87 -30.68 1.68
C ALA A 456 10.31 -30.54 1.17
N CYS A 457 11.29 -30.62 2.08
CA CYS A 457 12.72 -30.56 1.77
C CYS A 457 13.36 -31.90 1.38
N ALA A 458 12.71 -33.04 1.66
CA ALA A 458 13.26 -34.36 1.39
C ALA A 458 13.81 -34.57 -0.05
N PRO A 459 13.18 -34.06 -1.13
CA PRO A 459 13.72 -34.19 -2.49
C PRO A 459 15.00 -33.38 -2.75
N LEU A 460 15.39 -32.47 -1.85
CA LEU A 460 16.50 -31.53 -2.04
C LEU A 460 17.81 -32.01 -1.41
N VAL A 461 17.82 -33.15 -0.71
CA VAL A 461 18.97 -33.66 0.05
C VAL A 461 20.21 -33.87 -0.83
N ASP A 462 20.01 -34.37 -2.06
CA ASP A 462 21.11 -34.62 -2.99
C ASP A 462 21.55 -33.36 -3.76
N ILE A 463 20.81 -32.26 -3.61
CA ILE A 463 21.03 -30.99 -4.32
C ILE A 463 21.71 -29.97 -3.39
N LEU A 464 21.29 -29.93 -2.12
CA LEU A 464 21.70 -28.92 -1.15
C LEU A 464 22.66 -29.51 -0.11
N HIS A 465 23.72 -28.77 0.18
CA HIS A 465 24.76 -29.21 1.10
C HIS A 465 24.32 -29.02 2.57
N ASP A 466 24.44 -30.05 3.39
CA ASP A 466 24.08 -30.03 4.82
C ASP A 466 22.64 -29.57 5.12
N LEU A 467 21.71 -29.84 4.19
CA LEU A 467 20.31 -29.41 4.25
C LEU A 467 19.64 -29.64 5.61
N TRP A 468 19.77 -30.84 6.17
CA TRP A 468 19.09 -31.20 7.42
C TRP A 468 19.54 -30.38 8.63
N THR A 469 20.81 -29.96 8.67
CA THR A 469 21.30 -29.05 9.71
C THR A 469 20.53 -27.74 9.69
N TYR A 470 20.36 -27.16 8.49
CA TYR A 470 19.66 -25.89 8.33
C TYR A 470 18.15 -26.02 8.48
N VAL A 471 17.54 -27.14 8.06
CA VAL A 471 16.13 -27.42 8.31
C VAL A 471 15.84 -27.49 9.81
N ASN A 472 16.66 -28.22 10.57
CA ASN A 472 16.50 -28.31 12.03
C ASN A 472 16.70 -26.94 12.69
N MET A 473 17.72 -26.18 12.27
CA MET A 473 17.95 -24.83 12.79
C MET A 473 16.78 -23.89 12.50
N ALA A 474 16.21 -23.95 11.28
CA ALA A 474 15.05 -23.14 10.92
C ALA A 474 13.82 -23.47 11.77
N LEU A 475 13.60 -24.74 12.12
CA LEU A 475 12.51 -25.17 13.00
C LEU A 475 12.76 -24.74 14.45
N GLU A 476 13.97 -24.97 14.98
CA GLU A 476 14.34 -24.62 16.35
C GLU A 476 14.29 -23.11 16.62
N GLU A 477 14.67 -22.29 15.64
CA GLU A 477 14.63 -20.83 15.75
C GLU A 477 13.23 -20.25 15.47
N THR A 478 12.28 -21.04 14.98
CA THR A 478 10.92 -20.58 14.73
C THR A 478 10.10 -20.65 16.02
N PRO A 479 9.41 -19.56 16.43
CA PRO A 479 8.55 -19.58 17.60
C PRO A 479 7.45 -20.64 17.50
N GLU A 480 7.03 -21.21 18.64
CA GLU A 480 5.91 -22.17 18.69
C GLU A 480 4.59 -21.57 18.14
N GLU A 481 4.39 -20.26 18.32
CA GLU A 481 3.29 -19.49 17.75
C GLU A 481 3.86 -18.37 16.85
N PRO A 482 4.12 -18.66 15.56
CA PRO A 482 4.58 -17.64 14.63
C PRO A 482 3.54 -16.52 14.43
N PRO A 483 3.98 -15.28 14.14
CA PRO A 483 3.08 -14.18 13.81
C PRO A 483 2.35 -14.41 12.47
N ASP A 484 1.47 -13.46 12.13
CA ASP A 484 0.77 -13.41 10.83
C ASP A 484 -0.12 -14.62 10.49
N GLY A 485 -0.38 -15.49 11.48
CA GLY A 485 -1.22 -16.68 11.31
C GLY A 485 -0.56 -17.79 10.50
N LEU A 486 0.78 -17.79 10.42
CA LEU A 486 1.54 -18.87 9.80
C LEU A 486 1.68 -20.07 10.74
N THR A 487 1.75 -21.27 10.17
CA THR A 487 2.19 -22.45 10.94
C THR A 487 3.70 -22.40 11.20
N VAL A 488 4.19 -23.22 12.14
CA VAL A 488 5.63 -23.37 12.40
C VAL A 488 6.37 -23.75 11.12
N ASP A 489 5.90 -24.75 10.36
CA ASP A 489 6.52 -25.16 9.09
C ASP A 489 6.52 -24.05 8.04
N GLU A 490 5.45 -23.26 7.93
CA GLU A 490 5.34 -22.15 6.98
C GLU A 490 6.33 -21.03 7.31
N SER A 491 6.42 -20.65 8.59
CA SER A 491 7.38 -19.66 9.06
C SER A 491 8.83 -20.19 8.95
N ALA A 492 9.06 -21.44 9.30
CA ALA A 492 10.37 -22.07 9.21
C ALA A 492 10.83 -22.23 7.75
N ALA A 493 9.93 -22.41 6.78
CA ALA A 493 10.28 -22.36 5.36
C ALA A 493 10.85 -20.99 4.97
N ILE A 494 10.23 -19.89 5.42
CA ILE A 494 10.76 -18.54 5.18
C ILE A 494 12.12 -18.35 5.85
N ARG A 495 12.27 -18.86 7.08
CA ARG A 495 13.53 -18.80 7.80
C ARG A 495 14.63 -19.59 7.09
N LEU A 496 14.36 -20.81 6.65
CA LEU A 496 15.31 -21.65 5.89
C LEU A 496 15.81 -20.96 4.62
N TYR A 497 14.94 -20.21 3.94
CA TYR A 497 15.29 -19.43 2.76
C TYR A 497 16.27 -18.28 3.07
N THR A 498 16.22 -17.71 4.27
CA THR A 498 16.94 -16.47 4.65
C THR A 498 18.17 -16.73 5.52
N ILE A 499 18.28 -17.90 6.15
CA ILE A 499 19.44 -18.31 6.94
C ILE A 499 20.73 -18.22 6.11
N GLU A 500 21.82 -17.76 6.74
CA GLU A 500 23.16 -17.84 6.17
C GLU A 500 23.75 -19.25 6.27
N TRP A 501 24.12 -19.81 5.12
CA TRP A 501 24.75 -21.13 5.06
C TRP A 501 26.27 -20.99 4.97
N ALA A 502 27.00 -21.85 5.67
CA ALA A 502 28.47 -21.91 5.64
C ALA A 502 29.04 -22.09 4.21
N ALA A 503 28.29 -22.70 3.30
CA ALA A 503 28.58 -22.77 1.87
C ALA A 503 27.51 -21.98 1.06
N PRO A 504 27.63 -20.65 0.94
CA PRO A 504 26.55 -19.79 0.39
C PRO A 504 26.12 -20.17 -1.03
N HIS A 505 27.04 -20.64 -1.86
CA HIS A 505 26.79 -21.04 -3.25
C HIS A 505 25.99 -22.36 -3.39
N ARG A 506 25.84 -23.13 -2.30
CA ARG A 506 25.01 -24.34 -2.26
C ARG A 506 23.84 -24.23 -1.27
N SER A 507 23.53 -23.01 -0.85
CA SER A 507 22.37 -22.73 -0.01
C SER A 507 21.06 -22.92 -0.78
N LEU A 508 19.97 -23.11 -0.04
CA LEU A 508 18.63 -23.15 -0.62
C LEU A 508 18.32 -21.90 -1.43
N TYR A 509 18.61 -20.71 -0.89
CA TYR A 509 18.45 -19.43 -1.59
C TYR A 509 19.17 -19.43 -2.94
N SER A 510 20.47 -19.73 -2.93
CA SER A 510 21.32 -19.63 -4.12
C SER A 510 20.90 -20.64 -5.19
N MET A 511 20.73 -21.90 -4.79
CA MET A 511 20.41 -22.99 -5.73
C MET A 511 19.00 -22.87 -6.29
N LEU A 512 17.99 -22.56 -5.46
CA LEU A 512 16.62 -22.35 -5.95
C LEU A 512 16.55 -21.17 -6.92
N ASN A 513 17.15 -20.03 -6.59
CA ASN A 513 17.16 -18.87 -7.48
C ASN A 513 17.97 -19.12 -8.76
N TYR A 514 19.05 -19.89 -8.69
CA TYR A 514 19.82 -20.29 -9.87
C TYR A 514 19.01 -21.22 -10.78
N THR A 515 18.28 -22.19 -10.22
CA THR A 515 17.37 -23.08 -10.96
C THR A 515 16.20 -22.31 -11.59
N LEU A 516 15.60 -21.37 -10.85
CA LEU A 516 14.50 -20.52 -11.37
C LEU A 516 14.91 -19.69 -12.60
N LYS A 517 16.18 -19.25 -12.65
CA LYS A 517 16.71 -18.37 -13.71
C LYS A 517 17.22 -19.10 -14.94
N ASN A 518 17.97 -20.19 -14.75
CA ASN A 518 18.85 -20.72 -15.80
C ASN A 518 18.41 -22.07 -16.37
N PHE A 519 17.37 -22.68 -15.81
CA PHE A 519 17.01 -24.06 -16.09
C PHE A 519 15.57 -24.22 -16.56
N SER A 520 15.32 -25.36 -17.17
CA SER A 520 13.97 -25.74 -17.58
C SER A 520 13.07 -25.91 -16.35
N ARG A 521 11.75 -25.76 -16.53
CA ARG A 521 10.78 -26.00 -15.44
C ARG A 521 10.80 -27.45 -14.94
N GLU A 522 11.30 -28.40 -15.72
CA GLU A 522 11.51 -29.79 -15.30
C GLU A 522 12.60 -29.93 -14.23
N GLU A 523 13.69 -29.15 -14.33
CA GLU A 523 14.76 -29.15 -13.33
C GLU A 523 14.37 -28.45 -12.04
N LEU A 524 13.27 -27.68 -12.06
CA LEU A 524 12.67 -27.07 -10.87
C LEU A 524 11.80 -28.07 -10.08
N ARG A 525 11.42 -29.21 -10.66
CA ARG A 525 10.53 -30.20 -10.00
C ARG A 525 10.96 -30.64 -8.61
N PRO A 526 12.25 -30.91 -8.33
CA PRO A 526 12.68 -31.26 -6.96
C PRO A 526 12.31 -30.20 -5.91
N TYR A 527 12.20 -28.94 -6.33
CA TYR A 527 11.85 -27.82 -5.44
C TYR A 527 10.35 -27.61 -5.26
N PHE A 528 9.48 -28.26 -6.04
CA PHE A 528 8.05 -27.94 -6.04
C PHE A 528 7.38 -28.14 -4.67
N ARG A 529 7.74 -29.20 -3.93
CA ARG A 529 7.20 -29.42 -2.58
C ARG A 529 7.59 -28.32 -1.60
N TYR A 530 8.87 -27.93 -1.62
CA TYR A 530 9.35 -26.79 -0.86
C TYR A 530 8.69 -25.48 -1.30
N MET A 531 8.61 -25.21 -2.61
CA MET A 531 7.95 -24.03 -3.17
C MET A 531 6.48 -23.97 -2.80
N LYS A 532 5.77 -25.10 -2.76
CA LYS A 532 4.37 -25.17 -2.33
C LYS A 532 4.22 -24.68 -0.90
N LEU A 533 5.05 -25.15 0.04
CA LEU A 533 5.05 -24.70 1.43
C LEU A 533 5.45 -23.22 1.54
N PHE A 534 6.57 -22.85 0.92
CA PHE A 534 7.13 -21.51 0.98
C PHE A 534 6.19 -20.45 0.38
N LEU A 535 5.62 -20.69 -0.81
CA LEU A 535 4.67 -19.76 -1.42
C LEU A 535 3.33 -19.74 -0.68
N THR A 536 2.90 -20.85 -0.08
CA THR A 536 1.72 -20.84 0.82
C THR A 536 1.94 -19.87 1.98
N ALA A 537 3.12 -19.93 2.62
CA ALA A 537 3.52 -19.00 3.67
C ALA A 537 3.52 -17.55 3.18
N LEU A 538 4.22 -17.25 2.08
CA LEU A 538 4.33 -15.89 1.54
C LEU A 538 2.99 -15.29 1.09
N VAL A 539 2.08 -16.10 0.57
CA VAL A 539 0.78 -15.60 0.09
C VAL A 539 -0.22 -15.38 1.23
N LYS A 540 -0.02 -16.01 2.39
CA LYS A 540 -0.75 -15.68 3.61
C LYS A 540 -0.31 -14.34 4.22
N LEU A 541 0.95 -13.97 4.05
CA LEU A 541 1.45 -12.66 4.48
C LEU A 541 0.73 -11.53 3.72
N PRO A 542 0.44 -10.39 4.39
CA PRO A 542 -0.19 -9.25 3.73
C PRO A 542 0.71 -8.71 2.61
N CYS A 543 0.11 -8.31 1.49
CA CYS A 543 0.84 -7.55 0.47
C CYS A 543 1.24 -6.20 1.07
N SER A 544 2.50 -5.82 0.94
CA SER A 544 2.93 -4.46 1.23
C SER A 544 2.15 -3.49 0.31
N PRO A 545 1.70 -2.32 0.82
CA PRO A 545 1.17 -1.26 -0.04
C PRO A 545 2.18 -0.91 -1.14
N PRO A 546 1.77 -0.38 -2.29
CA PRO A 546 2.71 0.05 -3.32
C PRO A 546 3.82 0.93 -2.74
N LEU A 547 5.08 0.57 -2.99
CA LEU A 547 6.26 1.24 -2.47
C LEU A 547 7.46 1.08 -3.42
N THR A 548 8.51 1.87 -3.20
CA THR A 548 9.81 1.68 -3.85
C THR A 548 10.70 0.78 -2.99
N VAL A 549 11.25 -0.26 -3.60
CA VAL A 549 12.26 -1.14 -2.99
C VAL A 549 13.54 -1.13 -3.81
N TRP A 550 14.66 -1.40 -3.14
CA TRP A 550 15.99 -1.29 -3.70
C TRP A 550 16.69 -2.65 -3.74
N ARG A 551 17.52 -2.86 -4.76
CA ARG A 551 18.40 -4.02 -4.86
C ARG A 551 19.73 -3.66 -5.51
N GLY A 552 20.81 -3.98 -4.82
CA GLY A 552 22.17 -3.86 -5.35
C GLY A 552 22.64 -5.13 -6.05
N VAL A 553 23.46 -4.96 -7.09
CA VAL A 553 24.22 -6.04 -7.75
C VAL A 553 25.63 -5.55 -8.06
N THR A 554 26.66 -6.33 -7.75
CA THR A 554 28.07 -6.01 -7.98
C THR A 554 28.55 -6.31 -9.41
N LYS A 555 27.69 -6.06 -10.41
CA LYS A 555 27.95 -6.19 -11.85
C LYS A 555 27.26 -5.05 -12.61
N ASP A 556 27.79 -4.66 -13.75
CA ASP A 556 27.10 -3.81 -14.73
C ASP A 556 26.08 -4.65 -15.49
N LEU A 557 24.80 -4.29 -15.39
CA LEU A 557 23.69 -4.93 -16.09
C LEU A 557 22.96 -3.95 -17.01
N SER A 558 23.46 -2.73 -17.20
CA SER A 558 22.73 -1.66 -17.90
C SER A 558 22.34 -2.03 -19.35
N ALA A 559 23.23 -2.74 -20.07
CA ALA A 559 22.95 -3.26 -21.40
C ALA A 559 21.80 -4.29 -21.46
N GLU A 560 21.47 -4.95 -20.33
CA GLU A 560 20.41 -5.95 -20.23
C GLU A 560 19.04 -5.34 -19.88
N PHE A 561 18.98 -4.04 -19.61
CA PHE A 561 17.73 -3.36 -19.22
C PHE A 561 17.55 -2.06 -20.00
N PRO A 562 17.37 -2.12 -21.34
CA PRO A 562 17.06 -0.93 -22.11
C PRO A 562 15.68 -0.35 -21.71
N PRO A 563 15.54 0.98 -21.56
CA PRO A 563 14.26 1.63 -21.25
C PRO A 563 13.12 1.24 -22.19
N GLY A 564 11.91 1.14 -21.64
CA GLY A 564 10.70 0.74 -22.37
C GLY A 564 10.51 -0.76 -22.58
N THR A 565 11.49 -1.59 -22.19
CA THR A 565 11.39 -3.05 -22.40
C THR A 565 10.70 -3.77 -21.24
N PRO A 566 9.90 -4.82 -21.54
CA PRO A 566 9.37 -5.70 -20.51
C PRO A 566 10.44 -6.67 -20.03
N VAL A 567 10.46 -6.93 -18.72
CA VAL A 567 11.35 -7.88 -18.08
C VAL A 567 10.54 -8.77 -17.14
N THR A 568 10.78 -10.08 -17.18
CA THR A 568 10.23 -11.01 -16.21
C THR A 568 11.33 -11.49 -15.26
N TRP A 569 11.16 -11.21 -13.99
CA TRP A 569 12.08 -11.59 -12.93
C TRP A 569 11.69 -12.96 -12.38
N TRP A 570 12.34 -14.01 -12.88
CA TRP A 570 11.96 -15.40 -12.57
C TRP A 570 12.42 -15.90 -11.20
N SER A 571 13.43 -15.28 -10.60
CA SER A 571 13.85 -15.62 -9.25
C SER A 571 13.01 -14.89 -8.21
N PHE A 572 12.97 -15.44 -6.99
CA PHE A 572 12.67 -14.60 -5.84
C PHE A 572 13.73 -13.49 -5.76
N SER A 573 13.32 -12.29 -5.35
CA SER A 573 14.22 -11.15 -5.24
C SER A 573 14.08 -10.56 -3.85
N SER A 574 15.11 -10.76 -3.02
CA SER A 574 15.28 -10.03 -1.78
C SER A 574 15.57 -8.55 -2.10
N THR A 575 14.81 -7.65 -1.51
CA THR A 575 14.91 -6.21 -1.71
C THR A 575 14.75 -5.49 -0.37
N THR A 576 15.26 -4.27 -0.29
CA THR A 576 15.25 -3.46 0.95
C THR A 576 14.55 -2.13 0.72
N THR A 577 13.86 -1.62 1.73
CA THR A 577 13.38 -0.22 1.80
C THR A 577 14.47 0.73 2.31
N GLU A 578 15.49 0.16 2.96
CA GLU A 578 16.60 0.86 3.61
C GLU A 578 17.83 0.86 2.70
N LEU A 579 18.13 2.03 2.12
CA LEU A 579 19.28 2.22 1.25
C LEU A 579 20.63 1.99 1.96
N THR A 580 20.70 2.18 3.28
CA THR A 580 21.92 1.97 4.09
C THR A 580 22.42 0.52 4.04
N VAL A 581 21.53 -0.45 3.84
CA VAL A 581 21.90 -1.87 3.66
C VAL A 581 22.84 -2.05 2.46
N LEU A 582 22.72 -1.21 1.44
CA LEU A 582 23.49 -1.29 0.19
C LEU A 582 24.94 -0.80 0.33
N GLU A 583 25.31 -0.17 1.45
CA GLU A 583 26.70 0.21 1.75
C GLU A 583 27.63 -1.02 1.85
N ASN A 584 27.06 -2.19 2.17
CA ASN A 584 27.81 -3.43 2.22
C ASN A 584 28.22 -3.88 0.80
N ASN A 585 29.52 -4.11 0.61
CA ASN A 585 30.13 -4.55 -0.65
C ASN A 585 29.61 -5.91 -1.15
N MET A 586 28.93 -6.69 -0.31
CA MET A 586 28.26 -7.93 -0.74
C MET A 586 27.00 -7.67 -1.58
N TYR A 587 26.36 -6.51 -1.43
CA TYR A 587 25.13 -6.16 -2.16
C TYR A 587 25.41 -5.16 -3.28
N LEU A 588 25.90 -3.96 -2.93
CA LEU A 588 26.26 -2.93 -3.91
C LEU A 588 27.65 -2.38 -3.61
N GLY A 589 27.89 -1.90 -2.40
CA GLY A 589 29.12 -1.20 -2.03
C GLY A 589 29.27 0.13 -2.77
N THR A 590 30.49 0.67 -2.71
CA THR A 590 30.81 2.02 -3.23
C THR A 590 31.81 2.02 -4.39
N THR A 591 32.27 0.86 -4.85
CA THR A 591 33.30 0.74 -5.89
C THR A 591 33.11 -0.50 -6.76
N GLY A 592 33.60 -0.45 -8.01
CA GLY A 592 33.52 -1.55 -8.96
C GLY A 592 32.22 -1.50 -9.77
N ALA A 593 32.23 -2.13 -10.94
CA ALA A 593 31.07 -2.16 -11.83
C ALA A 593 29.84 -2.72 -11.09
N ARG A 594 28.81 -1.90 -10.90
CA ARG A 594 27.66 -2.22 -10.05
C ARG A 594 26.37 -1.59 -10.55
N THR A 595 25.26 -2.27 -10.29
CA THR A 595 23.92 -1.88 -10.69
C THR A 595 23.02 -1.74 -9.48
N LEU A 596 22.39 -0.57 -9.33
CA LEU A 596 21.36 -0.27 -8.34
C LEU A 596 19.98 -0.30 -9.00
N PHE A 597 19.15 -1.25 -8.62
CA PHE A 597 17.75 -1.29 -9.03
C PHE A 597 16.87 -0.49 -8.06
N SER A 598 16.06 0.40 -8.60
CA SER A 598 14.92 1.04 -7.94
C SER A 598 13.65 0.41 -8.50
N VAL A 599 12.83 -0.24 -7.68
CA VAL A 599 11.66 -1.01 -8.14
C VAL A 599 10.38 -0.48 -7.51
N GLU A 600 9.45 0.04 -8.32
CA GLU A 600 8.07 0.31 -7.90
C GLU A 600 7.34 -1.04 -7.74
N ALA A 601 7.28 -1.57 -6.51
CA ALA A 601 6.69 -2.86 -6.19
C ALA A 601 5.22 -2.73 -5.77
N ILE A 602 4.36 -3.63 -6.26
CA ILE A 602 2.89 -3.64 -5.99
C ILE A 602 2.43 -4.87 -5.20
N ASN A 603 3.26 -5.91 -5.09
CA ASN A 603 2.92 -7.12 -4.36
C ASN A 603 4.09 -7.71 -3.56
N GLY A 604 5.04 -6.88 -3.12
CA GLY A 604 6.08 -7.31 -2.18
C GLY A 604 5.50 -7.94 -0.91
N ARG A 605 6.26 -8.84 -0.29
CA ARG A 605 5.94 -9.43 1.02
C ARG A 605 7.03 -9.06 2.01
N THR A 606 6.68 -8.36 3.08
CA THR A 606 7.60 -8.18 4.20
C THR A 606 7.78 -9.53 4.89
N ILE A 607 9.02 -10.01 4.96
CA ILE A 607 9.33 -11.29 5.62
C ILE A 607 10.07 -11.12 6.95
N ARG A 608 10.32 -9.88 7.38
CA ARG A 608 11.05 -9.51 8.59
C ARG A 608 10.69 -10.36 9.83
N ALA A 609 9.41 -10.59 10.10
CA ALA A 609 8.96 -11.34 11.27
C ALA A 609 9.28 -12.85 11.22
N HIS A 610 9.60 -13.36 10.04
CA HIS A 610 9.86 -14.78 9.77
C HIS A 610 11.27 -15.05 9.23
N SER A 611 12.03 -14.00 8.92
CA SER A 611 13.43 -14.08 8.46
C SER A 611 14.37 -14.41 9.62
N HIS A 612 15.53 -14.98 9.29
CA HIS A 612 16.66 -15.08 10.20
C HIS A 612 17.17 -13.67 10.62
N PHE A 613 17.04 -12.69 9.72
CA PHE A 613 17.44 -11.30 9.95
C PHE A 613 16.24 -10.41 10.32
N VAL A 614 15.77 -10.52 11.56
CA VAL A 614 14.59 -9.77 12.06
C VAL A 614 14.79 -8.24 12.13
N THR A 615 16.03 -7.77 12.00
CA THR A 615 16.36 -6.34 11.97
C THR A 615 16.21 -5.72 10.59
N GLU A 616 16.24 -6.53 9.54
CA GLU A 616 16.15 -6.05 8.16
C GLU A 616 14.68 -5.95 7.74
N ASP A 617 14.31 -4.82 7.14
CA ASP A 617 12.98 -4.65 6.54
C ASP A 617 12.97 -5.25 5.13
N GLU A 618 13.20 -6.57 5.08
CA GLU A 618 13.31 -7.32 3.84
C GLU A 618 11.94 -7.47 3.17
N ILE A 619 11.85 -6.98 1.94
CA ILE A 619 10.71 -7.15 1.05
C ILE A 619 11.08 -8.19 -0.01
N LEU A 620 10.35 -9.29 -0.03
CA LEU A 620 10.54 -10.34 -1.02
C LEU A 620 9.60 -10.12 -2.22
N LEU A 621 10.18 -10.04 -3.41
CA LEU A 621 9.45 -10.14 -4.68
C LEU A 621 9.33 -11.60 -5.10
N LEU A 622 8.15 -11.98 -5.59
CA LEU A 622 7.84 -13.36 -6.00
C LEU A 622 8.47 -13.70 -7.36
N PRO A 623 8.73 -14.98 -7.66
CA PRO A 623 9.19 -15.39 -8.98
C PRO A 623 8.14 -15.12 -10.06
N GLY A 624 8.59 -14.88 -11.28
CA GLY A 624 7.72 -14.47 -12.38
C GLY A 624 7.17 -13.06 -12.21
N THR A 625 7.86 -12.20 -11.46
CA THR A 625 7.48 -10.79 -11.32
C THR A 625 7.69 -10.08 -12.64
N HIS A 626 6.61 -9.57 -13.23
CA HIS A 626 6.67 -8.84 -14.49
C HIS A 626 6.88 -7.34 -14.24
N MET A 627 7.83 -6.73 -14.95
CA MET A 627 8.22 -5.34 -14.80
C MET A 627 8.46 -4.69 -16.16
N ILE A 628 8.39 -3.37 -16.21
CA ILE A 628 8.83 -2.55 -17.34
C ILE A 628 10.03 -1.71 -16.88
N VAL A 629 11.09 -1.67 -17.68
CA VAL A 629 12.18 -0.70 -17.49
C VAL A 629 11.64 0.69 -17.78
N GLN A 630 11.52 1.53 -16.75
CA GLN A 630 11.07 2.92 -16.91
C GLN A 630 12.20 3.76 -17.49
N SER A 631 13.35 3.78 -16.81
CA SER A 631 14.49 4.60 -17.20
C SER A 631 15.78 4.05 -16.59
N GLN A 632 16.92 4.52 -17.08
CA GLN A 632 18.24 4.17 -16.54
C GLN A 632 19.15 5.39 -16.54
N PHE A 633 20.20 5.36 -15.73
CA PHE A 633 21.17 6.44 -15.60
C PHE A 633 22.51 5.99 -15.00
N SER A 634 23.61 6.56 -15.49
CA SER A 634 24.97 6.27 -15.03
C SER A 634 25.57 7.49 -14.30
N PRO A 635 25.29 7.67 -12.99
CA PRO A 635 25.79 8.82 -12.24
C PRO A 635 27.29 8.80 -11.93
N ALA A 636 27.94 7.66 -12.09
CA ALA A 636 29.38 7.48 -11.91
C ALA A 636 29.90 6.44 -12.91
N THR A 637 31.21 6.40 -13.11
CA THR A 637 31.85 5.53 -14.12
C THR A 637 31.59 4.04 -13.94
N ASP A 638 31.29 3.62 -12.73
CA ASP A 638 31.12 2.22 -12.36
C ASP A 638 29.76 1.93 -11.69
N LEU A 639 28.84 2.90 -11.70
CA LEU A 639 27.51 2.78 -11.09
C LEU A 639 26.41 3.03 -12.12
N TYR A 640 25.48 2.09 -12.22
CA TYR A 640 24.31 2.15 -13.08
C TYR A 640 23.04 2.07 -12.24
N ILE A 641 22.14 3.03 -12.38
CA ILE A 641 20.83 3.04 -11.73
C ILE A 641 19.78 2.63 -12.76
N ILE A 642 18.96 1.65 -12.42
CA ILE A 642 17.89 1.13 -13.28
C ILE A 642 16.56 1.24 -12.54
N HIS A 643 15.64 2.02 -13.10
CA HIS A 643 14.30 2.22 -12.56
C HIS A 643 13.32 1.25 -13.22
N LEU A 644 12.73 0.37 -12.40
CA LEU A 644 11.79 -0.66 -12.81
C LEU A 644 10.41 -0.39 -12.22
N LYS A 645 9.38 -0.65 -13.01
CA LYS A 645 8.00 -0.59 -12.55
C LYS A 645 7.34 -1.95 -12.65
N GLN A 646 6.91 -2.50 -11.52
CA GLN A 646 6.16 -3.75 -11.52
C GLN A 646 4.78 -3.56 -12.15
N VAL A 647 4.39 -4.50 -13.00
CA VAL A 647 3.09 -4.55 -13.64
C VAL A 647 2.41 -5.89 -13.38
N ILE A 648 1.08 -5.88 -13.35
CA ILE A 648 0.31 -7.14 -13.27
C ILE A 648 0.32 -7.76 -14.67
N PRO A 649 0.87 -8.97 -14.87
CA PRO A 649 0.87 -9.62 -16.16
C PRO A 649 -0.56 -9.97 -16.58
N ASN A 650 -0.81 -9.94 -17.90
CA ASN A 650 -2.11 -10.35 -18.47
C ASN A 650 -2.34 -11.87 -18.34
N GLU A 651 -1.26 -12.63 -18.24
CA GLU A 651 -1.26 -14.08 -18.12
C GLU A 651 -0.73 -14.53 -16.76
N THR A 652 -1.06 -15.75 -16.35
CA THR A 652 -0.60 -16.31 -15.08
C THR A 652 0.81 -16.87 -15.24
N LEU A 653 1.81 -16.11 -14.77
CA LEU A 653 3.21 -16.54 -14.76
C LEU A 653 3.57 -17.42 -13.55
N LEU A 654 2.88 -17.21 -12.43
CA LEU A 654 3.00 -17.99 -11.19
C LEU A 654 1.60 -18.35 -10.72
N GLN A 655 1.29 -19.64 -10.62
CA GLN A 655 -0.01 -20.09 -10.10
C GLN A 655 -0.10 -19.78 -8.59
N PRO A 656 -1.23 -19.30 -8.04
CA PRO A 656 -1.39 -19.21 -6.59
C PRO A 656 -1.35 -20.59 -5.92
N PRO A 657 -0.79 -20.73 -4.70
CA PRO A 657 -0.53 -22.03 -4.09
C PRO A 657 -1.79 -22.75 -3.59
N PHE A 658 -2.93 -22.08 -3.44
CA PHE A 658 -4.20 -22.69 -3.02
C PHE A 658 -5.40 -21.88 -3.52
N GLU A 659 -6.59 -22.50 -3.54
CA GLU A 659 -7.80 -21.83 -4.02
C GLU A 659 -8.16 -20.61 -3.15
N GLY A 660 -8.49 -19.49 -3.80
CA GLY A 660 -8.84 -18.22 -3.12
C GLY A 660 -7.63 -17.37 -2.70
N ALA A 661 -6.40 -17.89 -2.85
CA ALA A 661 -5.17 -17.14 -2.68
C ALA A 661 -5.05 -16.02 -3.73
N CYS A 662 -4.39 -14.91 -3.36
CA CYS A 662 -4.18 -13.78 -4.26
C CYS A 662 -2.71 -13.33 -4.21
N LEU A 663 -2.00 -13.42 -5.33
CA LEU A 663 -0.62 -12.95 -5.42
C LEU A 663 -0.54 -11.42 -5.39
N TYR A 664 -1.54 -10.77 -6.00
CA TYR A 664 -1.67 -9.31 -6.06
C TYR A 664 -2.74 -8.83 -5.08
N PRO A 665 -2.62 -7.60 -4.56
CA PRO A 665 -3.65 -7.02 -3.70
C PRO A 665 -5.02 -7.04 -4.41
N LYS A 666 -6.06 -7.42 -3.67
CA LYS A 666 -7.44 -7.47 -4.20
C LYS A 666 -7.87 -6.06 -4.62
N ILE A 667 -7.77 -5.75 -5.91
CA ILE A 667 -8.32 -4.53 -6.48
C ILE A 667 -9.83 -4.56 -6.26
N LYS A 668 -10.34 -3.69 -5.37
CA LYS A 668 -11.78 -3.53 -5.19
C LYS A 668 -12.37 -3.00 -6.50
N ARG A 669 -12.96 -3.88 -7.31
CA ARG A 669 -13.46 -3.52 -8.64
C ARG A 669 -14.49 -2.37 -8.54
N PRO A 670 -14.44 -1.35 -9.42
CA PRO A 670 -15.35 -0.20 -9.37
C PRO A 670 -16.84 -0.54 -9.40
N TRP A 671 -17.24 -1.64 -10.06
CA TRP A 671 -18.65 -2.06 -10.12
C TRP A 671 -19.22 -2.46 -8.74
N TYR A 672 -18.36 -2.83 -7.78
CA TYR A 672 -18.75 -3.12 -6.39
C TYR A 672 -19.13 -1.84 -5.61
N ARG A 673 -18.80 -0.65 -6.13
CA ARG A 673 -19.20 0.65 -5.56
C ARG A 673 -20.62 1.08 -5.96
N LYS A 674 -21.21 0.51 -7.02
CA LYS A 674 -22.52 0.97 -7.56
C LYS A 674 -23.77 0.56 -6.74
N LYS A 675 -23.65 -0.29 -5.71
CA LYS A 675 -24.82 -0.81 -4.94
C LYS A 675 -24.75 -0.59 -3.42
N ARG A 676 -24.07 0.46 -2.97
CA ARG A 676 -23.99 0.80 -1.54
C ARG A 676 -24.49 2.23 -1.36
N ILE A 677 -25.49 2.40 -0.50
CA ILE A 677 -26.01 3.71 -0.16
C ILE A 677 -25.29 4.17 1.09
N VAL A 678 -24.69 5.36 1.04
CA VAL A 678 -24.03 5.97 2.18
C VAL A 678 -25.06 6.86 2.86
N ILE A 679 -25.52 6.47 4.05
CA ILE A 679 -26.54 7.20 4.80
C ILE A 679 -25.96 7.56 6.18
N PRO A 680 -26.01 8.83 6.62
CA PRO A 680 -25.68 9.20 7.99
C PRO A 680 -26.59 8.43 8.97
N LEU A 681 -26.07 7.94 10.10
CA LEU A 681 -26.85 7.17 11.09
C LEU A 681 -28.15 7.88 11.50
N ALA A 682 -28.08 9.20 11.70
CA ALA A 682 -29.24 10.03 12.01
C ALA A 682 -30.35 9.93 10.95
N PHE A 683 -29.97 9.88 9.67
CA PHE A 683 -30.91 9.79 8.55
C PHE A 683 -31.50 8.37 8.42
N LEU A 684 -30.71 7.32 8.71
CA LEU A 684 -31.21 5.95 8.80
C LEU A 684 -32.24 5.80 9.93
N VAL A 685 -31.96 6.38 11.10
CA VAL A 685 -32.87 6.37 12.25
C VAL A 685 -34.17 7.13 11.93
N ILE A 686 -34.08 8.32 11.34
CA ILE A 686 -35.25 9.10 10.90
C ILE A 686 -36.09 8.29 9.90
N MET A 687 -35.47 7.65 8.92
CA MET A 687 -36.18 6.84 7.93
C MET A 687 -36.83 5.60 8.53
N CYS A 688 -36.19 4.94 9.49
CA CYS A 688 -36.80 3.82 10.24
C CYS A 688 -38.02 4.30 11.04
N ILE A 689 -37.92 5.45 11.71
CA ILE A 689 -39.05 6.05 12.43
C ILE A 689 -40.21 6.35 11.48
N VAL A 690 -39.94 6.99 10.33
CA VAL A 690 -40.95 7.28 9.30
C VAL A 690 -41.59 5.99 8.78
N ALA A 691 -40.78 4.97 8.47
CA ALA A 691 -41.25 3.66 8.03
C ALA A 691 -42.15 2.98 9.07
N THR A 692 -41.80 3.03 10.36
CA THR A 692 -42.62 2.51 11.46
C THR A 692 -43.92 3.29 11.62
N ILE A 693 -43.90 4.62 11.48
CA ILE A 693 -45.12 5.46 11.51
C ILE A 693 -46.04 5.12 10.34
N ILE A 694 -45.50 4.99 9.13
CA ILE A 694 -46.26 4.57 7.93
C ILE A 694 -46.89 3.20 8.16
N GLY A 695 -46.10 2.24 8.66
CA GLY A 695 -46.58 0.91 9.04
C GLY A 695 -47.73 0.98 10.03
N ALA A 696 -47.60 1.77 11.11
CA ALA A 696 -48.64 1.92 12.13
C ALA A 696 -49.94 2.51 11.58
N ILE A 697 -49.86 3.50 10.69
CA ILE A 697 -51.02 4.09 10.01
C ILE A 697 -51.70 3.05 9.11
N LEU A 698 -50.92 2.27 8.35
CA LEU A 698 -51.44 1.21 7.49
C LEU A 698 -52.12 0.10 8.31
N GLY A 699 -51.50 -0.35 9.40
CA GLY A 699 -52.05 -1.35 10.31
C GLY A 699 -53.34 -0.90 10.99
N SER A 700 -53.40 0.34 11.48
CA SER A 700 -54.62 0.91 12.06
C SER A 700 -55.74 1.10 11.03
N ARG A 701 -55.41 1.51 9.80
CA ARG A 701 -56.39 1.59 8.70
C ARG A 701 -56.90 0.22 8.25
N ALA A 702 -56.06 -0.81 8.28
CA ALA A 702 -56.46 -2.18 7.98
C ALA A 702 -57.41 -2.72 9.06
N ALA A 703 -57.13 -2.45 10.34
CA ALA A 703 -58.00 -2.82 11.45
C ALA A 703 -59.38 -2.13 11.42
N ASN A 704 -59.45 -0.89 10.92
CA ASN A 704 -60.69 -0.11 10.82
C ASN A 704 -61.52 -0.39 9.55
N LYS A 705 -61.02 -1.20 8.60
CA LYS A 705 -61.81 -1.62 7.43
C LYS A 705 -62.58 -2.90 7.77
N GLU A 706 -63.91 -2.81 7.72
CA GLU A 706 -64.81 -3.98 7.74
C GLU A 706 -64.35 -5.09 6.77
N PRO A 707 -64.63 -6.37 7.07
CA PRO A 707 -63.98 -7.52 6.46
C PRO A 707 -64.45 -7.74 5.03
N ARG A 708 -63.88 -6.98 4.08
CA ARG A 708 -64.03 -7.21 2.63
C ARG A 708 -62.74 -7.03 1.84
N MET A 709 -61.57 -7.11 2.50
CA MET A 709 -60.27 -7.07 1.81
C MET A 709 -59.35 -8.25 2.13
N TYR A 710 -59.91 -9.43 2.41
CA TYR A 710 -59.13 -10.68 2.45
C TYR A 710 -58.77 -11.22 1.06
N ALA A 711 -59.18 -10.56 -0.04
CA ALA A 711 -58.93 -11.06 -1.39
C ALA A 711 -57.63 -10.55 -2.05
N PHE A 712 -56.83 -9.70 -1.40
CA PHE A 712 -55.64 -9.09 -2.03
C PHE A 712 -54.30 -9.64 -1.53
N PHE A 713 -54.29 -10.48 -0.49
CA PHE A 713 -53.07 -11.07 0.08
C PHE A 713 -52.87 -12.56 -0.24
N ASP A 714 -53.74 -13.18 -1.02
CA ASP A 714 -53.57 -14.58 -1.46
C ASP A 714 -52.74 -14.73 -2.76
N VAL A 715 -52.14 -13.64 -3.28
CA VAL A 715 -51.36 -13.67 -4.56
C VAL A 715 -49.96 -13.01 -4.45
N LEU A 716 -49.48 -12.72 -3.24
CA LEU A 716 -48.08 -12.32 -2.99
C LEU A 716 -47.48 -13.25 -1.94
#